data_AF-A0A498I939-F1
#
_entry.id   AF-A0A498I939-F1
#
_cell.length_a   1.000
_cell.length_b   1.000
_cell.length_c   1.000
_cell.angle_alpha   90.00
_cell.angle_beta   90.00
_cell.angle_gamma   90.00
#
_symmetry.space_group_name_H-M   'P 1'
#
loop_
_entity.id
_entity.type
_entity.pdbx_description
1 polymer ?
#
loop_
_entity_poly.entity_id
_entity_poly.type
_entity_poly.pdbx_seq_one_letter_code
_entity_poly.pdbx_strand_id
1 'polypeptide(L)'
;MGVAERPTVRVTNIPQTVTAQELLTFLESKLGRDSVFAVEISSDHKNWKSRGFGRIQFTTLKAKLEAQSLSLKNDLVFKSESLRLSETYDDIIQRPVDPKRRVNGAVLHVGFMVKEDCMNVLETWEGVRAWVMPERKRVEFCVWRKDECYKLEIAFENVMDSVGCCLGGEKVNALLLKLKFGPRIFRKVSGLNIAAKFSADRYHVCKEDYDYLWVRTADFSDMKSLGYATSFCWEIEEEFSVPDVFECFPFYKDNDVVDLILEDGERYCLRSETVPLVNCGSNSKLPYEVLFQINALVHSQKISLAAADSDLIEFLSGLSVDTANALLEKLHKRNTICYDPLLFVRIQSHDLEGKSKSRPSAHKRLVEHNVMSVHRALITPSKICCCGPELEKSNYVVKNFADYASDFMRVTFVDEDWGKLSPNALSTSIHKGMFTKPHRTGIYHRILSILRDGIVIGEKKFEFLAFSASQLRSNSVWMFSSNDKVKAEDIREWMGCFTKIRSVSKCAARMGQLFSSSTQTLVVPAQDVEVIPDVETSSDGVTYCFSDGIGKISLSFARQIAHKCGLDHIPSAFQIRYGGYKGVIAVDRNSFRKLSLRGSMLKFESKNRMLNVTKWTDSSPCYLNREIIILMSTLGVKDETFEALQEEQLRLLGKMRTERAAALNVLEGFSGASSKNILVKMLHHGYEPNVEPYLSMMLQSYYENYLSDIKSRCRIYVPKGRILVGCLDETGSLNYGQVYVRITMTKDELEMGDQSFFQKVDETTCVVTGKVVVTKNPCLHPGDVRVLEAVYDVVLEEKNLMDCLIFPQKGERPHPNECSGGDLDGDLFFISWDKDLVPPRTVPPMDYSARRPRMMDHDVTFEEIQKFFVDYMINDNLGAISTAHLVHADREPDKALDSKCLQLADLHSQAVDFAKTGAPAEMPRILKPKEFPDFMERWEKPMYISNGALGKLYRACVGSVVQEKRGFVWSEPIAEAAYDQDLQVGGIESVLEVAKGHRDLYIEKMKSIMNYYGARTEDEILTGNLRYRAAYLQRDNRRYGDMKDRISLTFKNLQKEAKGWFESSCRDGEHEKLASAWYHVTYHPLHFREDMHCLSFPWVVGDILLSIKSAKIQTN
;
A
#
# COMPACT_ATOMS: atom_id res chain seq x y z
N MET A 1 -19.99 18.92 3.53
CA MET A 1 -20.28 18.31 4.85
C MET A 1 -20.29 19.44 5.86
N GLY A 2 -21.38 19.60 6.63
CA GLY A 2 -21.46 20.62 7.66
C GLY A 2 -20.43 20.40 8.77
N VAL A 3 -19.89 21.48 9.33
CA VAL A 3 -19.00 21.41 10.49
C VAL A 3 -19.82 20.90 11.67
N ALA A 4 -19.46 19.75 12.25
CA ALA A 4 -20.13 19.23 13.44
C ALA A 4 -19.97 20.23 14.60
N GLU A 5 -21.07 20.63 15.24
CA GLU A 5 -21.04 21.54 16.38
C GLU A 5 -20.27 20.93 17.56
N ARG A 6 -19.36 21.72 18.13
CA ARG A 6 -18.53 21.32 19.28
C ARG A 6 -18.72 22.29 20.45
N PRO A 7 -18.60 21.84 21.71
CA PRO A 7 -18.76 22.68 22.88
C PRO A 7 -17.53 23.54 23.20
N THR A 8 -16.46 23.46 22.40
CA THR A 8 -15.22 24.20 22.63
C THR A 8 -15.11 25.43 21.74
N VAL A 9 -14.58 26.51 22.29
CA VAL A 9 -14.23 27.76 21.58
C VAL A 9 -12.77 28.10 21.82
N ARG A 10 -12.18 28.82 20.89
CA ARG A 10 -10.93 29.54 21.11
C ARG A 10 -11.23 30.85 21.82
N VAL A 11 -10.43 31.22 22.80
CA VAL A 11 -10.51 32.51 23.50
C VAL A 11 -9.23 33.31 23.31
N THR A 12 -9.37 34.61 23.09
CA THR A 12 -8.28 35.58 22.92
C THR A 12 -8.49 36.80 23.82
N ASN A 13 -7.45 37.62 24.00
CA ASN A 13 -7.39 38.75 24.94
C ASN A 13 -7.41 38.33 26.42
N ILE A 14 -6.85 37.17 26.76
CA ILE A 14 -6.68 36.76 28.15
C ILE A 14 -5.54 37.59 28.77
N PRO A 15 -5.75 38.32 29.88
CA PRO A 15 -4.66 39.04 30.54
C PRO A 15 -3.52 38.08 30.94
N GLN A 16 -2.26 38.46 30.73
CA GLN A 16 -1.12 37.53 30.87
C GLN A 16 -0.88 37.00 32.30
N THR A 17 -1.39 37.71 33.32
CA THR A 17 -1.24 37.35 34.74
C THR A 17 -2.26 36.33 35.22
N VAL A 18 -3.35 36.14 34.47
CA VAL A 18 -4.52 35.34 34.84
C VAL A 18 -4.20 33.86 34.94
N THR A 19 -4.85 33.21 35.90
CA THR A 19 -4.88 31.75 36.02
C THR A 19 -6.14 31.16 35.38
N ALA A 20 -6.09 29.89 34.97
CA ALA A 20 -7.23 29.20 34.40
C ALA A 20 -8.41 29.11 35.39
N GLN A 21 -8.13 29.02 36.69
CA GLN A 21 -9.14 29.06 37.75
C GLN A 21 -9.84 30.42 37.83
N GLU A 22 -9.10 31.53 37.74
CA GLU A 22 -9.71 32.88 37.73
C GLU A 22 -10.59 33.08 36.48
N LEU A 23 -10.15 32.60 35.32
CA LEU A 23 -10.92 32.68 34.08
C LEU A 23 -12.20 31.83 34.16
N LEU A 24 -12.11 30.62 34.71
CA LEU A 24 -13.25 29.75 34.99
C LEU A 24 -14.28 30.46 35.88
N THR A 25 -13.87 30.98 37.03
CA THR A 25 -14.76 31.67 37.97
C THR A 25 -15.43 32.90 37.35
N PHE A 26 -14.70 33.65 36.53
CA PHE A 26 -15.28 34.78 35.80
C PHE A 26 -16.37 34.34 34.82
N LEU A 27 -16.11 33.34 33.98
CA LEU A 27 -17.07 32.86 32.99
C LEU A 27 -18.32 32.29 33.66
N GLU A 28 -18.16 31.51 34.74
CA GLU A 28 -19.29 30.99 35.51
C GLU A 28 -20.09 32.08 36.22
N SER A 29 -19.46 33.20 36.60
CA SER A 29 -20.21 34.35 37.15
C SER A 29 -21.14 35.02 36.13
N LYS A 30 -20.86 34.85 34.83
CA LYS A 30 -21.65 35.42 33.73
C LYS A 30 -22.66 34.44 33.15
N LEU A 31 -22.29 33.17 33.06
CA LEU A 31 -23.04 32.12 32.37
C LEU A 31 -23.78 31.17 33.32
N GLY A 32 -23.57 31.33 34.62
CA GLY A 32 -24.05 30.41 35.65
C GLY A 32 -23.00 29.38 36.06
N ARG A 33 -23.16 28.84 37.28
CA ARG A 33 -22.32 27.76 37.81
C ARG A 33 -22.39 26.54 36.89
N ASP A 34 -21.28 25.82 36.75
CA ASP A 34 -21.18 24.61 35.94
C ASP A 34 -21.38 24.80 34.43
N SER A 35 -21.29 26.03 33.93
CA SER A 35 -21.37 26.34 32.49
C SER A 35 -20.09 25.96 31.73
N VAL A 36 -18.95 25.92 32.41
CA VAL A 36 -17.62 25.64 31.82
C VAL A 36 -17.10 24.29 32.31
N PHE A 37 -16.64 23.45 31.38
CA PHE A 37 -16.10 22.13 31.69
C PHE A 37 -14.58 22.14 31.85
N ALA A 38 -13.87 22.78 30.93
CA ALA A 38 -12.42 22.88 30.96
C ALA A 38 -11.94 24.20 30.38
N VAL A 39 -10.81 24.69 30.90
CA VAL A 39 -10.12 25.88 30.44
C VAL A 39 -8.65 25.53 30.24
N GLU A 40 -8.12 25.91 29.07
CA GLU A 40 -6.71 25.79 28.71
C GLU A 40 -6.20 27.16 28.29
N ILE A 41 -5.20 27.68 29.00
CA ILE A 41 -4.50 28.91 28.64
C ILE A 41 -3.16 28.52 27.99
N SER A 42 -2.90 29.02 26.79
CA SER A 42 -1.67 28.69 26.07
C SER A 42 -0.44 29.34 26.70
N SER A 43 0.60 28.54 26.94
CA SER A 43 1.92 28.98 27.39
C SER A 43 3.02 28.22 26.62
N ASP A 44 4.21 28.82 26.51
CA ASP A 44 5.35 28.20 25.81
C ASP A 44 5.93 27.01 26.56
N HIS A 45 5.99 27.12 27.88
CA HIS A 45 6.43 26.08 28.79
C HIS A 45 5.63 26.16 30.09
N LYS A 46 5.64 25.06 30.84
CA LYS A 46 5.00 25.00 32.16
C LYS A 46 5.56 26.13 33.04
N ASN A 47 4.67 26.94 33.64
CA ASN A 47 4.98 28.11 34.47
C ASN A 47 5.59 29.33 33.75
N TRP A 48 5.63 29.38 32.42
CA TRP A 48 6.01 30.58 31.67
C TRP A 48 4.83 31.54 31.48
N LYS A 49 5.09 32.79 31.09
CA LYS A 49 4.03 33.78 30.83
C LYS A 49 2.99 33.25 29.82
N SER A 50 1.72 33.53 30.10
CA SER A 50 0.60 33.25 29.20
C SER A 50 0.78 33.98 27.86
N ARG A 51 0.39 33.33 26.76
CA ARG A 51 0.35 33.93 25.41
C ARG A 51 -0.89 34.80 25.17
N GLY A 52 -1.76 34.93 26.17
CA GLY A 52 -2.98 35.74 26.10
C GLY A 52 -4.12 35.14 25.26
N PHE A 53 -4.02 33.86 24.93
CA PHE A 53 -5.08 33.10 24.27
C PHE A 53 -5.14 31.67 24.79
N GLY A 54 -6.21 30.97 24.47
CA GLY A 54 -6.47 29.62 24.96
C GLY A 54 -7.71 28.99 24.34
N ARG A 55 -8.23 27.98 25.02
CA ARG A 55 -9.49 27.30 24.70
C ARG A 55 -10.37 27.22 25.94
N ILE A 56 -11.67 27.30 25.72
CA ILE A 56 -12.69 27.06 26.74
C ILE A 56 -13.63 26.00 26.19
N GLN A 57 -13.81 24.92 26.94
CA GLN A 57 -14.79 23.90 26.64
C GLN A 57 -15.96 24.06 27.60
N PHE A 58 -17.16 24.28 27.05
CA PHE A 58 -18.39 24.43 27.81
C PHE A 58 -19.01 23.06 28.14
N THR A 59 -19.86 23.00 29.16
CA THR A 59 -20.57 21.77 29.53
C THR A 59 -21.69 21.42 28.54
N THR A 60 -22.29 22.42 27.90
CA THR A 60 -23.38 22.28 26.92
C THR A 60 -23.19 23.22 25.73
N LEU A 61 -23.78 22.87 24.57
CA LEU A 61 -23.82 23.75 23.40
C LEU A 61 -24.57 25.06 23.69
N LYS A 62 -25.60 25.02 24.54
CA LYS A 62 -26.35 26.21 24.96
C LYS A 62 -25.43 27.22 25.67
N ALA A 63 -24.62 26.76 26.64
CA ALA A 63 -23.67 27.62 27.34
C ALA A 63 -22.60 28.21 26.40
N LYS A 64 -22.15 27.43 25.41
CA LYS A 64 -21.26 27.92 24.35
C LYS A 64 -21.90 29.07 23.56
N LEU A 65 -23.12 28.86 23.05
CA LEU A 65 -23.82 29.84 22.22
C LEU A 65 -24.09 31.14 22.99
N GLU A 66 -24.45 31.02 24.27
CA GLU A 66 -24.64 32.16 25.17
C GLU A 66 -23.33 32.92 25.39
N ALA A 67 -22.22 32.22 25.65
CA ALA A 67 -20.90 32.84 25.78
C ALA A 67 -20.45 33.57 24.51
N GLN A 68 -20.67 32.98 23.33
CA GLN A 68 -20.38 33.60 22.04
C GLN A 68 -21.24 34.85 21.82
N SER A 69 -22.53 34.81 22.18
CA SER A 69 -23.43 35.96 22.14
C SER A 69 -22.95 37.11 23.03
N LEU A 70 -22.53 36.82 24.27
CA LEU A 70 -21.94 37.81 25.18
C LEU A 70 -20.62 38.37 24.66
N SER A 71 -19.78 37.52 24.04
CA SER A 71 -18.52 37.96 23.41
C SER A 71 -18.76 38.91 22.25
N LEU A 72 -19.74 38.63 21.39
CA LEU A 72 -20.13 39.49 20.26
C LEU A 72 -20.67 40.86 20.73
N LYS A 73 -21.33 40.90 21.88
CA LYS A 73 -21.82 42.14 22.52
C LYS A 73 -20.76 42.89 23.32
N ASN A 74 -19.53 42.36 23.41
CA ASN A 74 -18.45 42.84 24.28
C ASN A 74 -18.78 42.82 25.79
N ASP A 75 -19.73 42.00 26.24
CA ASP A 75 -20.16 41.90 27.63
C ASP A 75 -19.23 41.00 28.49
N LEU A 76 -18.26 40.33 27.87
CA LEU A 76 -17.22 39.54 28.54
C LEU A 76 -15.97 40.38 28.86
N VAL A 77 -16.15 41.45 29.65
CA VAL A 77 -15.05 42.29 30.13
C VAL A 77 -14.41 41.68 31.38
N PHE A 78 -13.16 41.24 31.27
CA PHE A 78 -12.41 40.58 32.32
C PHE A 78 -11.08 41.31 32.60
N LYS A 79 -10.93 41.86 33.82
CA LYS A 79 -9.76 42.67 34.23
C LYS A 79 -9.37 43.73 33.18
N SER A 80 -10.37 44.50 32.72
CA SER A 80 -10.26 45.57 31.71
C SER A 80 -9.99 45.14 30.27
N GLU A 81 -9.97 43.84 29.97
CA GLU A 81 -9.85 43.30 28.61
C GLU A 81 -11.17 42.63 28.18
N SER A 82 -11.62 42.87 26.94
CA SER A 82 -12.79 42.17 26.37
C SER A 82 -12.38 40.85 25.74
N LEU A 83 -12.84 39.74 26.33
CA LEU A 83 -12.56 38.39 25.82
C LEU A 83 -13.27 38.15 24.49
N ARG A 84 -12.52 37.70 23.48
CA ARG A 84 -13.04 37.34 22.15
C ARG A 84 -13.07 35.84 21.97
N LEU A 85 -14.25 35.30 21.69
CA LEU A 85 -14.49 33.88 21.45
C LEU A 85 -14.67 33.61 19.95
N SER A 86 -13.99 32.59 19.42
CA SER A 86 -14.13 32.13 18.04
C SER A 86 -14.26 30.62 17.97
N GLU A 87 -14.81 30.09 16.88
CA GLU A 87 -14.89 28.64 16.67
C GLU A 87 -13.52 27.96 16.69
N THR A 88 -13.49 26.71 17.14
CA THR A 88 -12.31 25.84 17.09
C THR A 88 -12.71 24.42 16.75
N TYR A 89 -11.82 23.72 16.05
CA TYR A 89 -12.02 22.34 15.63
C TYR A 89 -11.55 21.32 16.67
N ASP A 90 -10.94 21.73 17.79
CA ASP A 90 -10.37 20.81 18.78
C ASP A 90 -10.95 21.04 20.17
N ASP A 91 -11.55 19.99 20.74
CA ASP A 91 -11.92 19.96 22.15
C ASP A 91 -10.68 19.86 23.03
N ILE A 92 -10.77 20.39 24.26
CA ILE A 92 -9.74 20.20 25.28
C ILE A 92 -9.76 18.73 25.72
N ILE A 93 -10.94 18.23 26.08
CA ILE A 93 -11.22 16.84 26.45
C ILE A 93 -12.28 16.28 25.49
N GLN A 94 -11.97 15.16 24.85
CA GLN A 94 -12.91 14.49 23.94
C GLN A 94 -13.97 13.76 24.76
N ARG A 95 -15.23 14.18 24.64
CA ARG A 95 -16.40 13.57 25.29
C ARG A 95 -17.65 13.73 24.42
N PRO A 96 -18.69 12.89 24.60
CA PRO A 96 -19.96 13.08 23.90
C PRO A 96 -20.54 14.47 24.15
N VAL A 97 -20.92 15.16 23.08
CA VAL A 97 -21.52 16.50 23.14
C VAL A 97 -22.84 16.47 23.90
N ASP A 98 -23.68 15.48 23.60
CA ASP A 98 -24.93 15.21 24.31
C ASP A 98 -24.67 14.41 25.59
N PRO A 99 -25.01 14.92 26.78
CA PRO A 99 -24.89 14.18 28.03
C PRO A 99 -25.66 12.85 28.07
N LYS A 100 -26.79 12.72 27.34
CA LYS A 100 -27.58 11.48 27.28
C LYS A 100 -26.78 10.29 26.73
N ARG A 101 -25.74 10.57 25.94
CA ARG A 101 -24.87 9.56 25.30
C ARG A 101 -23.70 9.12 26.18
N ARG A 102 -23.71 9.51 27.46
CA ARG A 102 -22.71 9.15 28.47
C ARG A 102 -23.33 8.14 29.44
N VAL A 103 -23.36 6.89 29.03
CA VAL A 103 -23.97 5.81 29.80
C VAL A 103 -22.93 5.24 30.78
N ASN A 104 -23.32 5.06 32.04
CA ASN A 104 -22.52 4.40 33.07
C ASN A 104 -23.31 3.23 33.64
N GLY A 105 -22.62 2.23 34.19
CA GLY A 105 -23.28 1.08 34.83
C GLY A 105 -23.80 0.03 33.85
N ALA A 106 -23.40 0.09 32.58
CA ALA A 106 -23.84 -0.87 31.56
C ALA A 106 -23.10 -2.22 31.68
N VAL A 107 -23.67 -3.25 31.07
CA VAL A 107 -23.01 -4.56 30.92
C VAL A 107 -22.57 -4.72 29.46
N LEU A 108 -21.35 -5.22 29.26
CA LEU A 108 -20.82 -5.50 27.93
C LEU A 108 -20.45 -6.98 27.83
N HIS A 109 -21.21 -7.70 27.01
CA HIS A 109 -20.90 -9.08 26.65
C HIS A 109 -20.11 -9.11 25.36
N VAL A 110 -19.02 -9.87 25.35
CA VAL A 110 -18.09 -9.96 24.23
C VAL A 110 -17.98 -11.40 23.75
N GLY A 111 -18.08 -11.60 22.44
CA GLY A 111 -18.02 -12.94 21.87
C GLY A 111 -18.33 -12.98 20.38
N PHE A 112 -19.04 -14.02 19.94
CA PHE A 112 -19.38 -14.21 18.53
C PHE A 112 -20.73 -14.90 18.34
N MET A 113 -21.40 -14.60 17.23
CA MET A 113 -22.69 -15.21 16.88
C MET A 113 -22.52 -16.68 16.47
N VAL A 114 -23.42 -17.53 16.96
CA VAL A 114 -23.53 -18.96 16.59
C VAL A 114 -24.75 -19.19 15.71
N LYS A 115 -25.80 -18.38 15.89
CA LYS A 115 -26.99 -18.29 15.03
C LYS A 115 -27.36 -16.81 14.88
N GLU A 116 -28.41 -16.50 14.14
CA GLU A 116 -28.87 -15.11 13.99
C GLU A 116 -29.34 -14.49 15.32
N ASP A 117 -29.83 -15.32 16.23
CA ASP A 117 -30.46 -15.00 17.51
C ASP A 117 -29.69 -15.55 18.73
N CYS A 118 -28.50 -16.14 18.54
CA CYS A 118 -27.71 -16.72 19.62
C CYS A 118 -26.23 -16.32 19.56
N MET A 119 -25.73 -15.78 20.67
CA MET A 119 -24.36 -15.33 20.85
C MET A 119 -23.67 -16.14 21.94
N ASN A 120 -22.50 -16.70 21.61
CA ASN A 120 -21.60 -17.25 22.62
C ASN A 120 -20.81 -16.10 23.26
N VAL A 121 -20.96 -15.93 24.57
CA VAL A 121 -20.27 -14.95 25.39
C VAL A 121 -18.97 -15.55 25.90
N LEU A 122 -17.86 -14.88 25.61
CA LEU A 122 -16.52 -15.27 26.04
C LEU A 122 -16.10 -14.54 27.31
N GLU A 123 -16.58 -13.31 27.47
CA GLU A 123 -16.36 -12.51 28.66
C GLU A 123 -17.49 -11.50 28.83
N THR A 124 -17.87 -11.28 30.08
CA THR A 124 -18.84 -10.26 30.48
C THR A 124 -18.14 -9.26 31.38
N TRP A 125 -18.33 -7.98 31.10
CA TRP A 125 -17.86 -6.90 31.97
C TRP A 125 -19.04 -6.07 32.45
N GLU A 126 -19.17 -5.96 33.76
CA GLU A 126 -20.18 -5.13 34.43
C GLU A 126 -19.61 -3.74 34.76
N GLY A 127 -20.49 -2.78 35.02
CA GLY A 127 -20.09 -1.41 35.39
C GLY A 127 -19.37 -0.66 34.27
N VAL A 128 -19.58 -1.08 33.02
CA VAL A 128 -18.95 -0.50 31.83
C VAL A 128 -19.48 0.91 31.62
N ARG A 129 -18.55 1.82 31.31
CA ARG A 129 -18.88 3.18 30.88
C ARG A 129 -18.82 3.23 29.37
N ALA A 130 -19.88 3.67 28.72
CA ALA A 130 -19.97 3.79 27.27
C ALA A 130 -20.18 5.25 26.86
N TRP A 131 -19.30 5.74 26.00
CA TRP A 131 -19.35 7.08 25.43
C TRP A 131 -19.56 7.00 23.92
N VAL A 132 -20.78 7.31 23.48
CA VAL A 132 -21.15 7.30 22.06
C VAL A 132 -20.92 8.70 21.49
N MET A 133 -20.06 8.82 20.48
CA MET A 133 -19.67 10.10 19.86
C MET A 133 -19.91 10.09 18.35
N PRO A 134 -21.16 10.25 17.88
CA PRO A 134 -21.49 10.28 16.45
C PRO A 134 -20.76 11.40 15.70
N GLU A 135 -20.55 12.54 16.36
CA GLU A 135 -19.77 13.67 15.86
C GLU A 135 -18.30 13.35 15.59
N ARG A 136 -17.81 12.25 16.18
CA ARG A 136 -16.47 11.67 15.95
C ARG A 136 -16.53 10.29 15.29
N LYS A 137 -17.73 9.83 14.92
CA LYS A 137 -18.00 8.52 14.31
C LYS A 137 -17.38 7.35 15.08
N ARG A 138 -17.53 7.31 16.40
CA ARG A 138 -16.98 6.23 17.24
C ARG A 138 -17.74 6.07 18.56
N VAL A 139 -17.58 4.92 19.18
CA VAL A 139 -17.95 4.64 20.57
C VAL A 139 -16.72 4.22 21.37
N GLU A 140 -16.65 4.63 22.64
CA GLU A 140 -15.60 4.23 23.58
C GLU A 140 -16.22 3.52 24.79
N PHE A 141 -15.82 2.27 25.03
CA PHE A 141 -16.17 1.53 26.24
C PHE A 141 -14.99 1.53 27.22
N CYS A 142 -15.20 1.99 28.44
CA CYS A 142 -14.23 1.85 29.52
C CYS A 142 -14.61 0.65 30.39
N VAL A 143 -13.67 -0.25 30.58
CA VAL A 143 -13.81 -1.53 31.28
C VAL A 143 -12.84 -1.55 32.45
N TRP A 144 -13.25 -2.06 33.61
CA TRP A 144 -12.40 -2.17 34.80
C TRP A 144 -12.08 -3.63 35.10
N ARG A 145 -10.81 -3.90 35.40
CA ARG A 145 -10.30 -5.25 35.68
C ARG A 145 -9.16 -5.19 36.68
N LYS A 146 -9.30 -5.83 37.85
CA LYS A 146 -8.27 -5.90 38.91
C LYS A 146 -7.62 -4.51 39.19
N ASP A 147 -8.46 -3.51 39.42
CA ASP A 147 -8.12 -2.08 39.65
C ASP A 147 -7.51 -1.32 38.44
N GLU A 148 -7.27 -1.98 37.31
CA GLU A 148 -6.87 -1.33 36.08
C GLU A 148 -8.08 -0.93 35.21
N CYS A 149 -7.95 0.17 34.48
CA CYS A 149 -8.99 0.64 33.55
C CYS A 149 -8.50 0.52 32.12
N TYR A 150 -9.30 -0.12 31.28
CA TYR A 150 -9.07 -0.32 29.86
C TYR A 150 -10.10 0.44 29.05
N LYS A 151 -9.74 0.84 27.84
CA LYS A 151 -10.63 1.51 26.89
C LYS A 151 -10.64 0.76 25.57
N LEU A 152 -11.84 0.40 25.12
CA LEU A 152 -12.13 -0.17 23.81
C LEU A 152 -12.73 0.91 22.93
N GLU A 153 -11.99 1.33 21.90
CA GLU A 153 -12.46 2.32 20.91
C GLU A 153 -12.92 1.59 19.65
N ILE A 154 -14.20 1.73 19.29
CA ILE A 154 -14.79 1.19 18.07
C ILE A 154 -15.16 2.36 17.17
N ALA A 155 -14.51 2.45 16.01
CA ALA A 155 -14.92 3.39 14.97
C ALA A 155 -16.19 2.88 14.28
N PHE A 156 -17.12 3.76 13.95
CA PHE A 156 -18.38 3.40 13.29
C PHE A 156 -18.16 2.78 11.91
N GLU A 157 -17.06 3.10 11.23
CA GLU A 157 -16.68 2.44 9.97
C GLU A 157 -16.30 0.95 10.11
N ASN A 158 -16.04 0.49 11.35
CA ASN A 158 -15.73 -0.91 11.66
C ASN A 158 -16.98 -1.73 12.01
N VAL A 159 -18.13 -1.10 12.19
CA VAL A 159 -19.41 -1.77 12.47
C VAL A 159 -19.95 -2.29 11.14
N MET A 160 -20.30 -3.58 11.06
CA MET A 160 -20.97 -4.16 9.88
C MET A 160 -22.48 -4.12 10.00
N ASP A 161 -22.97 -4.24 11.23
CA ASP A 161 -24.39 -4.36 11.54
C ASP A 161 -24.58 -3.97 13.01
N SER A 162 -25.73 -3.37 13.31
CA SER A 162 -26.12 -3.00 14.67
C SER A 162 -27.61 -3.21 14.85
N VAL A 163 -27.99 -4.02 15.82
CA VAL A 163 -29.36 -4.52 15.98
C VAL A 163 -29.81 -4.35 17.42
N GLY A 164 -31.02 -3.85 17.64
CA GLY A 164 -31.63 -3.77 18.97
C GLY A 164 -31.99 -5.17 19.45
N CYS A 165 -31.70 -5.48 20.71
CA CYS A 165 -31.92 -6.81 21.27
C CYS A 165 -32.72 -6.78 22.57
N CYS A 166 -33.49 -7.83 22.77
CA CYS A 166 -34.18 -8.14 24.02
C CYS A 166 -33.42 -9.25 24.74
N LEU A 167 -32.89 -8.96 25.94
CA LEU A 167 -32.29 -9.95 26.84
C LEU A 167 -33.28 -10.23 27.98
N GLY A 168 -33.92 -11.40 27.96
CA GLY A 168 -34.76 -11.88 29.07
C GLY A 168 -36.10 -11.16 29.30
N GLY A 169 -36.65 -10.45 28.31
CA GLY A 169 -37.94 -9.75 28.40
C GLY A 169 -38.49 -9.28 27.04
N GLU A 170 -39.62 -8.55 27.02
CA GLU A 170 -40.28 -8.09 25.77
C GLU A 170 -39.80 -6.72 25.24
N LYS A 171 -38.91 -6.03 25.98
CA LYS A 171 -38.40 -4.70 25.60
C LYS A 171 -36.95 -4.74 25.16
N VAL A 172 -36.62 -3.89 24.21
CA VAL A 172 -35.24 -3.65 23.76
C VAL A 172 -34.43 -3.03 24.90
N ASN A 173 -33.47 -3.79 25.42
CA ASN A 173 -32.58 -3.39 26.52
C ASN A 173 -31.09 -3.52 26.17
N ALA A 174 -30.77 -4.04 24.98
CA ALA A 174 -29.40 -4.20 24.53
C ALA A 174 -29.19 -3.82 23.06
N LEU A 175 -27.94 -3.54 22.69
CA LEU A 175 -27.51 -3.31 21.31
C LEU A 175 -26.44 -4.34 20.93
N LEU A 176 -26.73 -5.17 19.95
CA LEU A 176 -25.77 -6.08 19.34
C LEU A 176 -25.00 -5.37 18.24
N LEU A 177 -23.69 -5.26 18.40
CA LEU A 177 -22.76 -4.72 17.42
C LEU A 177 -21.95 -5.85 16.79
N LYS A 178 -22.13 -6.08 15.49
CA LYS A 178 -21.27 -7.00 14.72
C LYS A 178 -20.15 -6.19 14.07
N LEU A 179 -18.91 -6.55 14.36
CA LEU A 179 -17.75 -5.77 13.96
C LEU A 179 -16.97 -6.45 12.85
N LYS A 180 -16.57 -5.68 11.84
CA LYS A 180 -15.63 -6.12 10.80
C LYS A 180 -14.22 -6.27 11.36
N PHE A 181 -13.81 -5.29 12.18
CA PHE A 181 -12.48 -5.17 12.76
C PHE A 181 -12.60 -5.01 14.28
N GLY A 182 -11.60 -5.51 15.02
CA GLY A 182 -11.59 -5.44 16.48
C GLY A 182 -11.51 -4.01 17.03
N PRO A 183 -11.84 -3.80 18.32
CA PRO A 183 -11.70 -2.51 18.97
C PRO A 183 -10.23 -2.15 19.17
N ARG A 184 -9.90 -0.85 19.09
CA ARG A 184 -8.60 -0.37 19.56
C ARG A 184 -8.57 -0.34 21.09
N ILE A 185 -7.72 -1.18 21.67
CA ILE A 185 -7.49 -1.33 23.10
C ILE A 185 -6.46 -0.32 23.66
N PHE A 186 -6.79 0.33 24.78
CA PHE A 186 -5.89 1.18 25.55
C PHE A 186 -5.93 0.83 27.03
N ARG A 187 -4.81 0.97 27.73
CA ARG A 187 -4.71 0.87 29.18
C ARG A 187 -4.54 2.27 29.78
N LYS A 188 -5.26 2.56 30.86
CA LYS A 188 -5.12 3.79 31.63
C LYS A 188 -3.87 3.70 32.50
N VAL A 189 -2.99 4.69 32.40
CA VAL A 189 -1.80 4.79 33.25
C VAL A 189 -1.90 6.10 34.03
N SER A 190 -1.92 5.97 35.36
CA SER A 190 -2.01 7.07 36.34
C SER A 190 -0.83 7.00 37.33
N GLY A 191 -0.42 8.12 37.91
CA GLY A 191 0.70 8.18 38.85
C GLY A 191 1.49 9.48 38.84
N LEU A 192 2.43 9.61 39.79
CA LEU A 192 3.29 10.78 39.93
C LEU A 192 4.18 10.97 38.67
N ASN A 193 4.32 12.21 38.21
CA ASN A 193 5.15 12.62 37.06
C ASN A 193 4.75 12.03 35.70
N ILE A 194 3.50 11.59 35.52
CA ILE A 194 3.01 11.19 34.20
C ILE A 194 2.80 12.42 33.30
N ALA A 195 3.11 12.25 32.01
CA ALA A 195 2.85 13.20 30.93
C ALA A 195 1.37 13.16 30.51
N ALA A 196 0.46 13.33 31.49
CA ALA A 196 -0.97 13.42 31.23
C ALA A 196 -1.26 14.54 30.25
N LYS A 197 -2.23 14.31 29.35
CA LYS A 197 -2.63 15.33 28.37
C LYS A 197 -3.21 16.57 29.04
N PHE A 198 -3.75 16.42 30.25
CA PHE A 198 -4.34 17.50 31.01
C PHE A 198 -4.08 17.26 32.49
N SER A 199 -3.24 18.10 33.11
CA SER A 199 -3.03 18.12 34.57
C SER A 199 -3.45 19.50 35.07
N ALA A 200 -4.25 19.57 36.14
CA ALA A 200 -4.64 20.86 36.70
C ALA A 200 -3.40 21.65 37.15
N ASP A 201 -3.26 22.88 36.66
CA ASP A 201 -2.18 23.79 37.02
C ASP A 201 -2.62 25.26 36.82
N ARG A 202 -1.66 26.19 36.85
CA ARG A 202 -1.94 27.62 36.66
C ARG A 202 -2.70 27.93 35.37
N TYR A 203 -2.49 27.15 34.31
CA TYR A 203 -3.01 27.39 32.96
C TYR A 203 -4.04 26.36 32.52
N HIS A 204 -4.32 25.34 33.33
CA HIS A 204 -5.26 24.28 33.00
C HIS A 204 -6.18 24.01 34.19
N VAL A 205 -7.49 24.10 33.98
CA VAL A 205 -8.49 23.61 34.95
C VAL A 205 -9.55 22.80 34.22
N CYS A 206 -9.94 21.66 34.79
CA CYS A 206 -11.02 20.82 34.30
C CYS A 206 -11.87 20.39 35.49
N LYS A 207 -13.17 20.23 35.27
CA LYS A 207 -14.12 19.80 36.29
C LYS A 207 -13.86 18.37 36.79
N GLU A 208 -13.30 17.51 35.95
CA GLU A 208 -12.98 16.12 36.26
C GLU A 208 -11.45 15.92 36.22
N ASP A 209 -10.95 14.95 36.98
CA ASP A 209 -9.52 14.61 36.98
C ASP A 209 -9.14 13.79 35.74
N TYR A 210 -8.30 14.40 34.89
CA TYR A 210 -7.73 13.80 33.69
C TYR A 210 -6.21 13.62 33.80
N ASP A 211 -5.65 13.55 35.01
CA ASP A 211 -4.21 13.32 35.26
C ASP A 211 -3.79 11.86 35.00
N TYR A 212 -4.05 11.38 33.79
CA TYR A 212 -3.71 10.05 33.32
C TYR A 212 -3.41 10.05 31.82
N LEU A 213 -2.86 8.93 31.33
CA LEU A 213 -2.56 8.71 29.92
C LEU A 213 -3.16 7.40 29.44
N TRP A 214 -3.79 7.42 28.27
CA TRP A 214 -4.17 6.21 27.54
C TRP A 214 -2.97 5.69 26.74
N VAL A 215 -2.54 4.46 27.02
CA VAL A 215 -1.45 3.78 26.33
C VAL A 215 -2.02 2.60 25.54
N ARG A 216 -1.72 2.50 24.24
CA ARG A 216 -2.18 1.37 23.41
C ARG A 216 -1.66 0.05 24.01
N THR A 217 -2.45 -1.01 23.96
CA THR A 217 -2.05 -2.35 24.41
C THR A 217 -2.66 -3.44 23.52
N ALA A 218 -2.19 -4.67 23.68
CA ALA A 218 -2.79 -5.87 23.10
C ALA A 218 -4.00 -6.32 23.93
N ASP A 219 -4.58 -7.47 23.59
CA ASP A 219 -5.66 -8.08 24.36
C ASP A 219 -5.25 -8.28 25.84
N PHE A 220 -6.05 -7.71 26.74
CA PHE A 220 -5.83 -7.71 28.19
C PHE A 220 -6.57 -8.81 28.93
N SER A 221 -7.47 -9.55 28.26
CA SER A 221 -8.19 -10.64 28.91
C SER A 221 -7.30 -11.88 29.06
N ASP A 222 -7.57 -12.67 30.10
CA ASP A 222 -6.76 -13.88 30.38
C ASP A 222 -6.99 -14.96 29.31
N MET A 223 -8.20 -14.99 28.73
CA MET A 223 -8.62 -15.96 27.71
C MET A 223 -8.47 -15.44 26.27
N LYS A 224 -7.92 -14.23 26.10
CA LYS A 224 -7.80 -13.54 24.79
C LYS A 224 -9.14 -13.38 24.07
N SER A 225 -10.20 -13.15 24.84
CA SER A 225 -11.59 -12.98 24.42
C SER A 225 -11.76 -11.96 23.29
N LEU A 226 -11.05 -10.83 23.32
CA LEU A 226 -11.15 -9.79 22.28
C LEU A 226 -10.58 -10.27 20.95
N GLY A 227 -9.56 -11.14 20.98
CA GLY A 227 -9.02 -11.78 19.79
C GLY A 227 -10.07 -12.62 19.06
N TYR A 228 -10.81 -13.43 19.81
CA TYR A 228 -11.91 -14.27 19.32
C TYR A 228 -13.17 -13.48 18.93
N ALA A 229 -13.40 -12.33 19.57
CA ALA A 229 -14.63 -11.59 19.43
C ALA A 229 -14.85 -11.02 18.02
N THR A 230 -16.07 -11.18 17.54
CA THR A 230 -16.62 -10.53 16.34
C THR A 230 -17.88 -9.73 16.65
N SER A 231 -18.49 -9.97 17.82
CA SER A 231 -19.76 -9.36 18.23
C SER A 231 -19.69 -8.87 19.67
N PHE A 232 -20.33 -7.73 19.93
CA PHE A 232 -20.40 -7.07 21.23
C PHE A 232 -21.87 -6.79 21.52
N CYS A 233 -22.41 -7.37 22.59
CA CYS A 233 -23.76 -7.06 23.06
C CYS A 233 -23.66 -6.09 24.24
N TRP A 234 -24.15 -4.87 24.03
CA TRP A 234 -24.12 -3.81 25.02
C TRP A 234 -25.50 -3.66 25.66
N GLU A 235 -25.63 -4.14 26.89
CA GLU A 235 -26.86 -4.09 27.70
C GLU A 235 -26.89 -2.82 28.56
N ILE A 236 -28.06 -2.16 28.60
CA ILE A 236 -28.29 -0.90 29.31
C ILE A 236 -29.52 -1.06 30.22
N GLU A 237 -29.44 -0.54 31.43
CA GLU A 237 -30.56 -0.51 32.38
C GLU A 237 -31.71 0.40 31.89
N GLU A 238 -32.97 0.07 32.23
CA GLU A 238 -34.20 0.73 31.72
C GLU A 238 -34.29 2.25 31.99
N GLU A 239 -33.44 2.84 32.84
CA GLU A 239 -33.47 4.27 33.19
C GLU A 239 -33.03 5.23 32.07
N PHE A 240 -32.48 4.72 30.95
CA PHE A 240 -32.03 5.52 29.81
C PHE A 240 -33.03 5.46 28.64
N SER A 241 -33.19 6.57 27.90
CA SER A 241 -33.93 6.55 26.62
C SER A 241 -33.15 5.75 25.58
N VAL A 242 -33.41 4.44 25.54
CA VAL A 242 -32.74 3.46 24.67
C VAL A 242 -32.75 3.88 23.17
N PRO A 243 -33.87 4.39 22.60
CA PRO A 243 -33.91 4.79 21.18
C PRO A 243 -32.91 5.90 20.84
N ASP A 244 -32.82 6.96 21.67
CA ASP A 244 -31.97 8.14 21.42
C ASP A 244 -30.47 7.79 21.26
N VAL A 245 -30.01 6.72 21.92
CA VAL A 245 -28.61 6.29 21.92
C VAL A 245 -28.33 5.29 20.81
N PHE A 246 -29.26 4.37 20.53
CA PHE A 246 -29.07 3.32 19.51
C PHE A 246 -29.21 3.86 18.08
N GLU A 247 -30.11 4.81 17.84
CA GLU A 247 -30.27 5.51 16.56
C GLU A 247 -28.98 6.19 16.06
N CYS A 248 -28.04 6.44 16.96
CA CYS A 248 -26.75 7.02 16.61
C CYS A 248 -25.79 6.05 15.92
N PHE A 249 -26.03 4.74 15.99
CA PHE A 249 -25.15 3.72 15.43
C PHE A 249 -25.43 3.48 13.94
N PRO A 250 -24.39 3.21 13.14
CA PRO A 250 -24.56 2.91 11.72
C PRO A 250 -25.29 1.59 11.52
N PHE A 251 -26.18 1.52 10.54
CA PHE A 251 -27.00 0.35 10.17
C PHE A 251 -28.17 0.01 11.12
N TYR A 252 -28.29 0.70 12.26
CA TYR A 252 -29.40 0.51 13.18
C TYR A 252 -30.75 0.89 12.54
N LYS A 253 -31.77 0.06 12.77
CA LYS A 253 -33.16 0.31 12.39
C LYS A 253 -34.08 -0.12 13.52
N ASP A 254 -35.02 0.75 13.91
CA ASP A 254 -35.94 0.49 15.02
C ASP A 254 -36.84 -0.74 14.85
N ASN A 255 -37.08 -1.15 13.61
CA ASN A 255 -37.96 -2.29 13.32
C ASN A 255 -37.24 -3.65 13.37
N ASP A 256 -35.91 -3.66 13.41
CA ASP A 256 -35.09 -4.88 13.40
C ASP A 256 -34.68 -5.20 14.85
N VAL A 257 -35.58 -5.84 15.59
CA VAL A 257 -35.35 -6.29 16.98
C VAL A 257 -35.15 -7.81 17.02
N VAL A 258 -34.16 -8.27 17.77
CA VAL A 258 -33.83 -9.69 17.94
C VAL A 258 -33.93 -10.11 19.41
N ASP A 259 -34.64 -11.19 19.68
CA ASP A 259 -34.60 -11.88 20.97
C ASP A 259 -33.27 -12.65 21.07
N LEU A 260 -32.29 -12.07 21.77
CA LEU A 260 -30.91 -12.56 21.76
C LEU A 260 -30.67 -13.53 22.92
N ILE A 261 -30.29 -14.76 22.59
CA ILE A 261 -29.87 -15.78 23.56
C ILE A 261 -28.37 -15.65 23.79
N LEU A 262 -27.96 -15.59 25.06
CA LEU A 262 -26.56 -15.59 25.48
C LEU A 262 -26.19 -16.96 26.04
N GLU A 263 -25.21 -17.61 25.43
CA GLU A 263 -24.66 -18.90 25.86
C GLU A 263 -23.19 -18.77 26.28
N ASP A 264 -22.70 -19.68 27.12
CA ASP A 264 -21.29 -19.68 27.53
C ASP A 264 -20.38 -20.20 26.40
N GLY A 265 -19.40 -19.39 26.01
CA GLY A 265 -18.45 -19.67 24.95
C GLY A 265 -17.03 -20.01 25.42
N GLU A 266 -16.75 -20.08 26.73
CA GLU A 266 -15.37 -20.23 27.25
C GLU A 266 -14.63 -21.43 26.65
N ARG A 267 -15.34 -22.52 26.33
CA ARG A 267 -14.80 -23.76 25.73
C ARG A 267 -14.06 -23.57 24.40
N TYR A 268 -14.29 -22.45 23.69
CA TYR A 268 -13.65 -22.16 22.40
C TYR A 268 -12.33 -21.40 22.53
N CYS A 269 -12.00 -20.89 23.72
CA CYS A 269 -10.81 -20.08 23.94
C CYS A 269 -9.57 -20.93 24.23
N LEU A 270 -8.52 -20.72 23.44
CA LEU A 270 -7.18 -21.23 23.71
C LEU A 270 -6.32 -20.10 24.30
N ARG A 271 -5.50 -20.42 25.30
CA ARG A 271 -4.52 -19.48 25.87
C ARG A 271 -3.29 -19.36 24.96
N SER A 272 -3.48 -18.83 23.75
CA SER A 272 -2.42 -18.56 22.77
C SER A 272 -2.36 -17.08 22.44
N GLU A 273 -1.18 -16.58 22.07
CA GLU A 273 -1.08 -15.23 21.50
C GLU A 273 -1.65 -15.19 20.07
N THR A 274 -1.74 -16.30 19.35
CA THR A 274 -2.24 -16.33 17.96
C THR A 274 -3.66 -16.86 17.92
N VAL A 275 -4.63 -16.01 18.30
CA VAL A 275 -6.06 -16.32 18.29
C VAL A 275 -6.85 -15.36 17.39
N PRO A 276 -8.01 -15.75 16.85
CA PRO A 276 -8.58 -17.09 16.91
C PRO A 276 -7.84 -18.03 15.96
N LEU A 277 -7.82 -19.32 16.29
CA LEU A 277 -7.45 -20.39 15.38
C LEU A 277 -8.38 -21.58 15.66
N VAL A 278 -8.85 -22.22 14.61
CA VAL A 278 -9.69 -23.42 14.70
C VAL A 278 -8.87 -24.55 15.30
N ASN A 279 -9.39 -25.15 16.36
CA ASN A 279 -8.75 -26.28 17.03
C ASN A 279 -9.14 -27.59 16.33
N CYS A 280 -8.20 -28.19 15.60
CA CYS A 280 -8.33 -29.56 15.15
C CYS A 280 -7.80 -30.48 16.25
N GLY A 281 -8.65 -31.36 16.78
CA GLY A 281 -8.22 -32.36 17.76
C GLY A 281 -7.00 -33.16 17.24
N SER A 282 -6.14 -33.62 18.16
CA SER A 282 -4.82 -34.20 17.85
C SER A 282 -4.82 -35.41 16.90
N ASN A 283 -5.99 -36.01 16.63
CA ASN A 283 -6.16 -37.16 15.74
C ASN A 283 -6.71 -36.80 14.35
N SER A 284 -6.96 -35.52 14.06
CA SER A 284 -7.46 -35.07 12.76
C SER A 284 -6.38 -35.20 11.69
N LYS A 285 -6.72 -35.79 10.54
CA LYS A 285 -5.84 -35.90 9.35
C LYS A 285 -6.08 -34.74 8.36
N LEU A 286 -6.69 -33.64 8.81
CA LEU A 286 -7.07 -32.54 7.93
C LEU A 286 -5.81 -31.86 7.34
N PRO A 287 -5.68 -31.78 6.01
CA PRO A 287 -4.53 -31.13 5.38
C PRO A 287 -4.44 -29.64 5.75
N TYR A 288 -3.21 -29.15 5.94
CA TYR A 288 -2.93 -27.77 6.32
C TYR A 288 -3.63 -26.75 5.40
N GLU A 289 -3.63 -26.97 4.09
CA GLU A 289 -4.24 -26.07 3.11
C GLU A 289 -5.74 -25.89 3.36
N VAL A 290 -6.43 -26.97 3.71
CA VAL A 290 -7.87 -26.95 4.02
C VAL A 290 -8.10 -26.26 5.35
N LEU A 291 -7.33 -26.59 6.39
CA LEU A 291 -7.41 -25.92 7.69
C LEU A 291 -7.15 -24.41 7.58
N PHE A 292 -6.21 -24.00 6.75
CA PHE A 292 -5.92 -22.59 6.52
C PHE A 292 -7.14 -21.86 5.92
N GLN A 293 -7.83 -22.50 4.96
CA GLN A 293 -9.07 -21.95 4.38
C GLN A 293 -10.21 -21.88 5.40
N ILE A 294 -10.38 -22.89 6.27
CA ILE A 294 -11.39 -22.84 7.35
C ILE A 294 -11.10 -21.65 8.27
N ASN A 295 -9.84 -21.48 8.69
CA ASN A 295 -9.43 -20.32 9.48
C ASN A 295 -9.72 -19.01 8.74
N ALA A 296 -9.42 -18.92 7.43
CA ALA A 296 -9.73 -17.74 6.63
C ALA A 296 -11.24 -17.43 6.58
N LEU A 297 -12.11 -18.45 6.47
CA LEU A 297 -13.57 -18.29 6.53
C LEU A 297 -14.04 -17.79 7.89
N VAL A 298 -13.51 -18.33 8.99
CA VAL A 298 -13.82 -17.85 10.36
C VAL A 298 -13.37 -16.40 10.53
N HIS A 299 -12.12 -16.08 10.14
CA HIS A 299 -11.54 -14.74 10.30
C HIS A 299 -12.22 -13.67 9.44
N SER A 300 -12.77 -14.07 8.29
CA SER A 300 -13.56 -13.20 7.41
C SER A 300 -15.06 -13.23 7.71
N GLN A 301 -15.47 -13.90 8.79
CA GLN A 301 -16.87 -14.00 9.23
C GLN A 301 -17.79 -14.54 8.12
N LYS A 302 -17.31 -15.55 7.40
CA LYS A 302 -18.13 -16.34 6.44
C LYS A 302 -18.77 -17.55 7.10
N ILE A 303 -18.14 -18.06 8.16
CA ILE A 303 -18.69 -19.06 9.07
C ILE A 303 -18.38 -18.62 10.52
N SER A 304 -19.18 -19.08 11.47
CA SER A 304 -18.88 -18.88 12.90
C SER A 304 -17.75 -19.78 13.36
N LEU A 305 -16.99 -19.37 14.38
CA LEU A 305 -15.98 -20.23 15.01
C LEU A 305 -16.61 -21.52 15.57
N ALA A 306 -17.80 -21.43 16.14
CA ALA A 306 -18.52 -22.60 16.66
C ALA A 306 -18.94 -23.59 15.55
N ALA A 307 -19.11 -23.09 14.32
CA ALA A 307 -19.52 -23.90 13.17
C ALA A 307 -18.34 -24.64 12.52
N ALA A 308 -17.10 -24.33 12.90
CA ALA A 308 -15.90 -25.07 12.52
C ALA A 308 -15.65 -26.22 13.51
N ASP A 309 -16.64 -27.08 13.67
CA ASP A 309 -16.66 -28.18 14.62
C ASP A 309 -16.01 -29.47 14.11
N SER A 310 -15.99 -30.50 14.96
CA SER A 310 -15.42 -31.82 14.64
C SER A 310 -16.10 -32.48 13.44
N ASP A 311 -17.42 -32.30 13.27
CA ASP A 311 -18.19 -32.95 12.21
C ASP A 311 -17.85 -32.36 10.84
N LEU A 312 -17.73 -31.03 10.75
CA LEU A 312 -17.25 -30.37 9.53
C LEU A 312 -15.81 -30.78 9.21
N ILE A 313 -14.94 -30.81 10.22
CA ILE A 313 -13.53 -31.19 10.06
C ILE A 313 -13.42 -32.65 9.58
N GLU A 314 -14.18 -33.57 10.15
CA GLU A 314 -14.19 -35.00 9.77
C GLU A 314 -14.70 -35.17 8.34
N PHE A 315 -15.80 -34.49 7.98
CA PHE A 315 -16.33 -34.52 6.62
C PHE A 315 -15.29 -34.03 5.59
N LEU A 316 -14.66 -32.88 5.84
CA LEU A 316 -13.64 -32.32 4.94
C LEU A 316 -12.37 -33.19 4.88
N SER A 317 -12.04 -33.87 5.98
CA SER A 317 -10.90 -34.81 6.03
C SER A 317 -11.12 -36.05 5.15
N GLY A 318 -12.37 -36.41 4.86
CA GLY A 318 -12.73 -37.49 3.94
C GLY A 318 -12.61 -37.13 2.45
N LEU A 319 -12.41 -35.85 2.12
CA LEU A 319 -12.35 -35.35 0.75
C LEU A 319 -10.90 -35.16 0.26
N SER A 320 -10.72 -35.10 -1.06
CA SER A 320 -9.46 -34.62 -1.62
C SER A 320 -9.25 -33.14 -1.31
N VAL A 321 -8.00 -32.69 -1.18
CA VAL A 321 -7.65 -31.27 -0.92
C VAL A 321 -8.28 -30.34 -1.95
N ASP A 322 -8.29 -30.72 -3.23
CA ASP A 322 -8.87 -29.92 -4.31
C ASP A 322 -10.39 -29.82 -4.18
N THR A 323 -11.07 -30.93 -3.87
CA THR A 323 -12.53 -30.95 -3.67
C THR A 323 -12.92 -30.13 -2.44
N ALA A 324 -12.22 -30.30 -1.31
CA ALA A 324 -12.47 -29.56 -0.09
C ALA A 324 -12.29 -28.05 -0.33
N ASN A 325 -11.18 -27.64 -0.94
CA ASN A 325 -10.94 -26.22 -1.25
C ASN A 325 -11.98 -25.65 -2.23
N ALA A 326 -12.43 -26.41 -3.23
CA ALA A 326 -13.49 -25.96 -4.13
C ALA A 326 -14.83 -25.72 -3.39
N LEU A 327 -15.15 -26.54 -2.39
CA LEU A 327 -16.33 -26.32 -1.53
C LEU A 327 -16.16 -25.09 -0.63
N LEU A 328 -14.99 -24.92 -0.02
CA LEU A 328 -14.69 -23.74 0.81
C LEU A 328 -14.64 -22.44 -0.01
N GLU A 329 -14.18 -22.49 -1.26
CA GLU A 329 -14.26 -21.37 -2.21
C GLU A 329 -15.72 -20.93 -2.44
N LYS A 330 -16.69 -21.85 -2.46
CA LYS A 330 -18.13 -21.50 -2.53
C LYS A 330 -18.61 -20.76 -1.27
N LEU A 331 -18.12 -21.13 -0.08
CA LEU A 331 -18.44 -20.41 1.16
C LEU A 331 -17.86 -18.99 1.17
N HIS A 332 -16.66 -18.78 0.65
CA HIS A 332 -16.06 -17.45 0.53
C HIS A 332 -16.89 -16.47 -0.32
N LYS A 333 -17.66 -16.99 -1.29
CA LYS A 333 -18.53 -16.21 -2.17
C LYS A 333 -19.80 -15.70 -1.48
N ARG A 334 -20.16 -16.20 -0.30
CA ARG A 334 -21.37 -15.76 0.41
C ARG A 334 -21.20 -14.36 0.98
N ASN A 335 -22.29 -13.59 0.97
CA ASN A 335 -22.31 -12.25 1.58
C ASN A 335 -22.66 -12.27 3.08
N THR A 336 -23.33 -13.33 3.54
CA THR A 336 -23.74 -13.51 4.94
C THR A 336 -23.02 -14.69 5.60
N ILE A 337 -23.00 -14.70 6.93
CA ILE A 337 -22.43 -15.79 7.73
C ILE A 337 -23.25 -17.07 7.46
N CYS A 338 -22.57 -18.17 7.23
CA CYS A 338 -23.17 -19.50 7.17
C CYS A 338 -22.99 -20.19 8.54
N TYR A 339 -24.09 -20.30 9.28
CA TYR A 339 -24.11 -20.93 10.60
C TYR A 339 -24.13 -22.47 10.55
N ASP A 340 -24.57 -23.06 9.42
CA ASP A 340 -24.51 -24.51 9.15
C ASP A 340 -23.70 -24.79 7.86
N PRO A 341 -22.36 -24.69 7.94
CA PRO A 341 -21.49 -24.96 6.81
C PRO A 341 -21.48 -26.43 6.42
N LEU A 342 -21.72 -27.37 7.34
CA LEU A 342 -21.72 -28.80 7.06
C LEU A 342 -22.85 -29.18 6.10
N LEU A 343 -24.08 -28.74 6.38
CA LEU A 343 -25.21 -28.94 5.48
C LEU A 343 -24.95 -28.30 4.12
N PHE A 344 -24.39 -27.08 4.12
CA PHE A 344 -24.04 -26.38 2.89
C PHE A 344 -23.06 -27.18 2.03
N VAL A 345 -21.95 -27.66 2.60
CA VAL A 345 -20.95 -28.40 1.82
C VAL A 345 -21.45 -29.77 1.36
N ARG A 346 -22.32 -30.44 2.14
CA ARG A 346 -22.96 -31.72 1.74
C ARG A 346 -23.88 -31.55 0.54
N ILE A 347 -24.72 -30.52 0.53
CA ILE A 347 -25.59 -30.22 -0.62
C ILE A 347 -24.72 -29.95 -1.85
N GLN A 348 -23.67 -29.15 -1.69
CA GLN A 348 -22.78 -28.76 -2.79
C GLN A 348 -21.84 -29.87 -3.27
N SER A 349 -21.56 -30.89 -2.46
CA SER A 349 -20.73 -32.02 -2.87
C SER A 349 -21.46 -32.94 -3.85
N HIS A 350 -22.77 -33.11 -3.69
CA HIS A 350 -23.59 -33.88 -4.64
C HIS A 350 -23.60 -33.24 -6.05
N ASP A 351 -23.46 -31.92 -6.15
CA ASP A 351 -23.35 -31.20 -7.42
C ASP A 351 -21.95 -31.29 -8.08
N LEU A 352 -20.92 -31.72 -7.32
CA LEU A 352 -19.53 -31.78 -7.75
C LEU A 352 -19.07 -33.18 -8.17
N GLU A 353 -19.86 -34.23 -7.86
CA GLU A 353 -19.65 -35.60 -8.34
C GLU A 353 -19.81 -35.66 -9.86
N GLY A 354 -18.72 -35.41 -10.59
CA GLY A 354 -18.67 -35.50 -12.06
C GLY A 354 -17.80 -34.46 -12.77
N LYS A 355 -17.25 -33.45 -12.07
CA LYS A 355 -16.43 -32.39 -12.69
C LYS A 355 -15.07 -32.21 -11.99
N SER A 356 -14.17 -33.18 -12.10
CA SER A 356 -12.75 -32.99 -11.77
C SER A 356 -11.97 -32.63 -13.03
N LYS A 357 -11.70 -31.34 -13.25
CA LYS A 357 -10.63 -30.92 -14.18
C LYS A 357 -9.37 -30.68 -13.36
N SER A 358 -8.27 -31.31 -13.76
CA SER A 358 -6.99 -31.18 -13.07
C SER A 358 -6.51 -29.72 -13.12
N ARG A 359 -6.34 -29.10 -11.94
CA ARG A 359 -5.60 -27.83 -11.84
C ARG A 359 -4.12 -28.12 -12.17
N PRO A 360 -3.41 -27.25 -12.89
CA PRO A 360 -1.97 -27.38 -13.04
C PRO A 360 -1.29 -27.49 -11.67
N SER A 361 -0.23 -28.28 -11.51
CA SER A 361 0.44 -28.41 -10.20
C SER A 361 1.03 -27.07 -9.75
N ALA A 362 0.96 -26.78 -8.45
CA ALA A 362 1.52 -25.56 -7.87
C ALA A 362 3.03 -25.41 -8.19
N HIS A 363 3.74 -26.54 -8.23
CA HIS A 363 5.15 -26.61 -8.63
C HIS A 363 5.38 -26.15 -10.08
N LYS A 364 4.54 -26.60 -11.04
CA LYS A 364 4.67 -26.19 -12.45
C LYS A 364 4.45 -24.69 -12.64
N ARG A 365 3.48 -24.10 -11.94
CA ARG A 365 3.28 -22.62 -11.94
C ARG A 365 4.48 -21.87 -11.37
N LEU A 366 5.07 -22.38 -10.29
CA LEU A 366 6.20 -21.75 -9.62
C LEU A 366 7.46 -21.72 -10.49
N VAL A 367 7.81 -22.87 -11.07
CA VAL A 367 9.07 -23.04 -11.81
C VAL A 367 8.98 -22.45 -13.22
N GLU A 368 7.90 -22.70 -13.96
CA GLU A 368 7.79 -22.27 -15.36
C GLU A 368 7.33 -20.82 -15.49
N HIS A 369 6.47 -20.34 -14.58
CA HIS A 369 5.78 -19.05 -14.76
C HIS A 369 6.22 -17.98 -13.77
N ASN A 370 7.15 -18.28 -12.84
CA ASN A 370 7.61 -17.36 -11.80
C ASN A 370 6.45 -16.85 -10.90
N VAL A 371 5.43 -17.68 -10.66
CA VAL A 371 4.26 -17.34 -9.85
C VAL A 371 4.11 -18.33 -8.70
N MET A 372 4.08 -17.82 -7.47
CA MET A 372 3.85 -18.62 -6.26
C MET A 372 2.51 -18.31 -5.62
N SER A 373 1.94 -19.31 -4.96
CA SER A 373 0.73 -19.21 -4.15
C SER A 373 1.15 -19.04 -2.70
N VAL A 374 0.79 -17.93 -2.06
CA VAL A 374 1.31 -17.54 -0.75
C VAL A 374 0.18 -17.43 0.27
N HIS A 375 0.26 -18.23 1.33
CA HIS A 375 -0.57 -18.05 2.52
C HIS A 375 -0.07 -16.84 3.32
N ARG A 376 -1.00 -15.98 3.74
CA ARG A 376 -0.70 -14.74 4.45
C ARG A 376 -1.42 -14.69 5.79
N ALA A 377 -0.71 -14.32 6.85
CA ALA A 377 -1.29 -13.99 8.14
C ALA A 377 -1.14 -12.49 8.43
N LEU A 378 -2.24 -11.83 8.75
CA LEU A 378 -2.26 -10.48 9.33
C LEU A 378 -2.31 -10.60 10.84
N ILE A 379 -1.42 -9.90 11.54
CA ILE A 379 -1.38 -9.87 13.00
C ILE A 379 -1.81 -8.48 13.45
N THR A 380 -2.96 -8.41 14.11
CA THR A 380 -3.46 -7.20 14.78
C THR A 380 -3.07 -7.23 16.27
N PRO A 381 -3.26 -6.11 17.00
CA PRO A 381 -3.05 -6.09 18.45
C PRO A 381 -3.88 -7.12 19.22
N SER A 382 -5.09 -7.46 18.74
CA SER A 382 -5.96 -8.45 19.38
C SER A 382 -5.91 -9.84 18.74
N LYS A 383 -5.74 -9.96 17.41
CA LYS A 383 -5.97 -11.24 16.71
C LYS A 383 -5.02 -11.57 15.55
N ILE A 384 -5.11 -12.80 15.05
CA ILE A 384 -4.58 -13.25 13.76
C ILE A 384 -5.70 -13.32 12.72
N CYS A 385 -5.41 -12.99 11.46
CA CYS A 385 -6.31 -13.18 10.33
C CYS A 385 -5.59 -13.90 9.19
N CYS A 386 -6.19 -14.99 8.70
CA CYS A 386 -5.63 -15.79 7.62
C CYS A 386 -6.20 -15.29 6.29
N CYS A 387 -5.34 -15.11 5.30
CA CYS A 387 -5.68 -14.56 3.99
C CYS A 387 -5.01 -15.37 2.87
N GLY A 388 -5.73 -15.48 1.75
CA GLY A 388 -5.23 -16.14 0.56
C GLY A 388 -5.54 -17.65 0.54
N PRO A 389 -4.78 -18.45 -0.22
CA PRO A 389 -3.49 -18.08 -0.79
C PRO A 389 -3.61 -17.07 -1.95
N GLU A 390 -2.73 -16.07 -1.96
CA GLU A 390 -2.65 -15.06 -3.03
C GLU A 390 -1.54 -15.42 -4.02
N LEU A 391 -1.70 -15.02 -5.29
CA LEU A 391 -0.63 -15.16 -6.29
C LEU A 391 0.36 -14.00 -6.19
N GLU A 392 1.65 -14.32 -6.09
CA GLU A 392 2.75 -13.35 -6.10
C GLU A 392 3.86 -13.75 -7.06
N LYS A 393 4.64 -12.77 -7.54
CA LYS A 393 5.89 -13.04 -8.26
C LYS A 393 6.88 -13.70 -7.30
N SER A 394 7.44 -14.83 -7.72
CA SER A 394 8.33 -15.59 -6.86
C SER A 394 9.71 -14.95 -6.72
N ASN A 395 10.43 -15.38 -5.69
CA ASN A 395 11.79 -14.96 -5.37
C ASN A 395 12.74 -16.16 -5.41
N TYR A 396 14.03 -15.89 -5.31
CA TYR A 396 15.04 -16.92 -5.50
C TYR A 396 14.98 -18.02 -4.43
N VAL A 397 14.74 -17.66 -3.17
CA VAL A 397 14.65 -18.60 -2.05
C VAL A 397 13.49 -19.58 -2.27
N VAL A 398 12.28 -19.06 -2.48
CA VAL A 398 11.08 -19.92 -2.61
C VAL A 398 11.16 -20.83 -3.83
N LYS A 399 11.79 -20.39 -4.92
CA LYS A 399 12.02 -21.26 -6.09
C LYS A 399 13.02 -22.37 -5.83
N ASN A 400 14.09 -22.10 -5.10
CA ASN A 400 15.06 -23.14 -4.78
C ASN A 400 14.43 -24.22 -3.87
N PHE A 401 13.55 -23.80 -2.97
CA PHE A 401 12.79 -24.67 -2.08
C PHE A 401 11.34 -24.87 -2.57
N ALA A 402 11.15 -24.98 -3.88
CA ALA A 402 9.82 -25.05 -4.51
C ALA A 402 8.98 -26.24 -4.02
N ASP A 403 9.62 -27.36 -3.69
CA ASP A 403 8.95 -28.56 -3.15
C ASP A 403 8.34 -28.32 -1.76
N TYR A 404 8.82 -27.28 -1.06
CA TYR A 404 8.36 -26.86 0.28
C TYR A 404 7.63 -25.52 0.23
N ALA A 405 7.09 -25.13 -0.93
CA ALA A 405 6.43 -23.83 -1.09
C ALA A 405 5.24 -23.62 -0.12
N SER A 406 4.53 -24.70 0.27
CA SER A 406 3.43 -24.63 1.24
C SER A 406 3.89 -24.48 2.70
N ASP A 407 5.21 -24.58 2.96
CA ASP A 407 5.81 -24.33 4.27
C ASP A 407 6.25 -22.87 4.43
N PHE A 408 6.14 -22.04 3.39
CA PHE A 408 6.37 -20.60 3.49
C PHE A 408 5.06 -19.86 3.80
N MET A 409 5.14 -18.94 4.77
CA MET A 409 4.03 -18.04 5.10
C MET A 409 4.51 -16.60 5.16
N ARG A 410 3.68 -15.70 4.64
CA ARG A 410 3.88 -14.26 4.76
C ARG A 410 3.16 -13.72 5.98
N VAL A 411 3.88 -13.08 6.90
CA VAL A 411 3.26 -12.45 8.08
C VAL A 411 3.35 -10.93 7.96
N THR A 412 2.27 -10.20 8.27
CA THR A 412 2.23 -8.73 8.26
C THR A 412 1.62 -8.20 9.54
N PHE A 413 2.32 -7.30 10.23
CA PHE A 413 1.86 -6.66 11.46
C PHE A 413 1.13 -5.36 11.15
N VAL A 414 -0.13 -5.28 11.56
CA VAL A 414 -1.07 -4.20 11.22
C VAL A 414 -1.83 -3.73 12.46
N ASP A 415 -2.47 -2.57 12.37
CA ASP A 415 -3.44 -2.14 13.40
C ASP A 415 -4.78 -2.87 13.18
N GLU A 416 -5.76 -2.69 14.08
CA GLU A 416 -7.03 -3.45 14.03
C GLU A 416 -7.79 -3.31 12.70
N ASP A 417 -7.73 -2.11 12.10
CA ASP A 417 -8.34 -1.76 10.81
C ASP A 417 -7.50 -2.21 9.59
N TRP A 418 -6.50 -3.06 9.82
CA TRP A 418 -5.46 -3.46 8.87
C TRP A 418 -4.56 -2.32 8.38
N GLY A 419 -4.65 -1.13 8.97
CA GLY A 419 -3.75 -0.01 8.73
C GLY A 419 -2.32 -0.28 9.20
N LYS A 420 -1.40 0.61 8.84
CA LYS A 420 -0.03 0.57 9.38
C LYS A 420 -0.04 0.98 10.86
N LEU A 421 0.59 0.17 11.71
CA LEU A 421 0.76 0.50 13.14
C LEU A 421 1.51 1.83 13.29
N SER A 422 0.93 2.74 14.08
CA SER A 422 1.60 4.01 14.39
C SER A 422 2.78 3.79 15.36
N PRO A 423 3.86 4.58 15.27
CA PRO A 423 4.95 4.54 16.25
C PRO A 423 4.48 4.64 17.71
N ASN A 424 3.52 5.52 17.96
CA ASN A 424 2.95 5.76 19.29
C ASN A 424 2.14 4.56 19.83
N ALA A 425 1.71 3.64 18.96
CA ALA A 425 1.06 2.41 19.38
C ALA A 425 2.06 1.37 19.91
N LEU A 426 3.32 1.42 19.45
CA LEU A 426 4.39 0.50 19.86
C LEU A 426 5.24 1.09 20.98
N SER A 427 5.43 2.41 20.99
CA SER A 427 6.21 3.08 22.02
C SER A 427 5.72 4.49 22.29
N THR A 428 5.54 4.83 23.56
CA THR A 428 5.04 6.14 23.98
C THR A 428 5.80 6.66 25.21
N SER A 429 5.92 7.98 25.35
CA SER A 429 6.49 8.57 26.55
C SER A 429 5.40 8.70 27.62
N ILE A 430 5.59 8.02 28.75
CA ILE A 430 4.66 8.06 29.88
C ILE A 430 5.07 9.14 30.89
N HIS A 431 6.38 9.37 31.09
CA HIS A 431 6.87 10.27 32.13
C HIS A 431 7.34 11.62 31.58
N LYS A 432 7.08 12.69 32.35
CA LYS A 432 7.57 14.04 32.07
C LYS A 432 9.09 14.10 32.25
N GLY A 433 9.81 14.57 31.22
CA GLY A 433 11.26 14.79 31.29
C GLY A 433 11.94 14.61 29.93
N MET A 434 13.06 15.33 29.69
CA MET A 434 13.76 15.28 28.41
C MET A 434 14.54 13.98 28.20
N PHE A 435 14.88 13.26 29.28
CA PHE A 435 15.68 12.04 29.27
C PHE A 435 14.89 10.77 29.59
N THR A 436 13.55 10.83 29.64
CA THR A 436 12.74 9.65 29.97
C THR A 436 12.73 8.68 28.78
N LYS A 437 13.13 7.43 29.02
CA LYS A 437 13.07 6.40 27.96
C LYS A 437 11.61 6.13 27.59
N PRO A 438 11.27 6.08 26.29
CA PRO A 438 9.93 5.70 25.86
C PRO A 438 9.54 4.33 26.40
N HIS A 439 8.32 4.21 26.91
CA HIS A 439 7.73 2.95 27.32
C HIS A 439 7.42 2.10 26.08
N ARG A 440 7.70 0.80 26.16
CA ARG A 440 7.29 -0.19 25.14
C ARG A 440 5.92 -0.75 25.52
N THR A 441 4.98 -0.72 24.59
CA THR A 441 3.58 -1.09 24.86
C THR A 441 3.35 -2.60 24.83
N GLY A 442 2.17 -3.06 25.26
CA GLY A 442 1.77 -4.47 25.11
C GLY A 442 1.81 -4.96 23.66
N ILE A 443 1.57 -4.07 22.68
CA ILE A 443 1.66 -4.40 21.25
C ILE A 443 3.10 -4.69 20.84
N TYR A 444 4.07 -3.90 21.33
CA TYR A 444 5.50 -4.15 21.08
C TYR A 444 5.92 -5.55 21.54
N HIS A 445 5.50 -5.92 22.76
CA HIS A 445 5.84 -7.22 23.33
C HIS A 445 5.16 -8.38 22.61
N ARG A 446 3.90 -8.21 22.18
CA ARG A 446 3.17 -9.19 21.37
C ARG A 446 3.85 -9.47 20.03
N ILE A 447 4.32 -8.43 19.32
CA ILE A 447 5.01 -8.62 18.05
C ILE A 447 6.31 -9.40 18.25
N LEU A 448 7.08 -9.05 19.28
CA LEU A 448 8.32 -9.76 19.59
C LEU A 448 8.09 -11.21 20.00
N SER A 449 7.06 -11.51 20.80
CA SER A 449 6.75 -12.89 21.16
C SER A 449 6.38 -13.72 19.93
N ILE A 450 5.59 -13.19 19.00
CA ILE A 450 5.24 -13.89 17.75
C ILE A 450 6.48 -14.13 16.87
N LEU A 451 7.37 -13.14 16.75
CA LEU A 451 8.61 -13.31 15.98
C LEU A 451 9.53 -14.38 16.58
N ARG A 452 9.61 -14.44 17.92
CA ARG A 452 10.45 -15.37 18.68
C ARG A 452 9.86 -16.78 18.73
N ASP A 453 8.59 -16.89 19.07
CA ASP A 453 7.92 -18.17 19.41
C ASP A 453 7.32 -18.84 18.16
N GLY A 454 7.02 -18.05 17.12
CA GLY A 454 6.39 -18.50 15.88
C GLY A 454 4.87 -18.56 15.94
N ILE A 455 4.26 -19.12 14.90
CA ILE A 455 2.81 -19.29 14.73
C ILE A 455 2.52 -20.76 14.45
N VAL A 456 1.62 -21.39 15.21
CA VAL A 456 1.21 -22.79 15.00
C VAL A 456 -0.17 -22.81 14.35
N ILE A 457 -0.30 -23.50 13.22
CA ILE A 457 -1.59 -23.73 12.53
C ILE A 457 -1.64 -25.20 12.12
N GLY A 458 -2.50 -25.97 12.79
CA GLY A 458 -2.53 -27.44 12.64
C GLY A 458 -1.20 -28.06 13.03
N GLU A 459 -0.65 -28.91 12.16
CA GLU A 459 0.65 -29.56 12.35
C GLU A 459 1.86 -28.67 12.06
N LYS A 460 1.65 -27.50 11.44
CA LYS A 460 2.74 -26.62 11.00
C LYS A 460 3.06 -25.55 12.04
N LYS A 461 4.34 -25.42 12.38
CA LYS A 461 4.89 -24.33 13.20
C LYS A 461 5.76 -23.43 12.35
N PHE A 462 5.26 -22.24 12.04
CA PHE A 462 5.95 -21.23 11.26
C PHE A 462 6.85 -20.37 12.16
N GLU A 463 8.15 -20.43 11.94
CA GLU A 463 9.14 -19.62 12.64
C GLU A 463 9.70 -18.51 11.75
N PHE A 464 10.20 -17.43 12.37
CA PHE A 464 10.77 -16.31 11.63
C PHE A 464 11.91 -16.80 10.71
N LEU A 465 11.93 -16.30 9.47
CA LEU A 465 12.96 -16.63 8.49
C LEU A 465 13.83 -15.41 8.15
N ALA A 466 13.23 -14.38 7.56
CA ALA A 466 13.91 -13.13 7.17
C ALA A 466 12.91 -12.06 6.71
N PHE A 467 13.40 -10.85 6.42
CA PHE A 467 12.66 -9.81 5.72
C PHE A 467 13.58 -9.04 4.76
N SER A 468 13.04 -8.59 3.63
CA SER A 468 13.69 -7.61 2.75
C SER A 468 13.48 -6.19 3.26
N ALA A 469 14.29 -5.24 2.79
CA ALA A 469 14.03 -3.81 3.03
C ALA A 469 12.64 -3.38 2.55
N SER A 470 12.10 -4.08 1.54
CA SER A 470 10.75 -3.81 1.08
C SER A 470 9.72 -4.17 2.16
N GLN A 471 9.84 -5.39 2.68
CA GLN A 471 8.96 -5.97 3.67
C GLN A 471 9.08 -5.28 5.04
N LEU A 472 10.29 -4.87 5.43
CA LEU A 472 10.53 -4.10 6.65
C LEU A 472 9.68 -2.82 6.70
N ARG A 473 9.66 -2.05 5.60
CA ARG A 473 8.85 -0.82 5.48
C ARG A 473 7.33 -1.05 5.48
N SER A 474 6.89 -2.25 5.06
CA SER A 474 5.47 -2.65 5.07
C SER A 474 5.08 -3.46 6.32
N ASN A 475 5.98 -3.55 7.30
CA ASN A 475 5.84 -4.32 8.54
C ASN A 475 5.55 -5.82 8.28
N SER A 476 6.24 -6.41 7.31
CA SER A 476 6.07 -7.81 6.90
C SER A 476 7.35 -8.63 7.02
N VAL A 477 7.20 -9.94 7.23
CA VAL A 477 8.29 -10.93 7.30
C VAL A 477 7.92 -12.21 6.55
N TRP A 478 8.94 -12.97 6.17
CA TRP A 478 8.81 -14.37 5.81
C TRP A 478 8.94 -15.24 7.05
N MET A 479 8.06 -16.23 7.17
CA MET A 479 8.17 -17.34 8.12
C MET A 479 8.19 -18.66 7.37
N PHE A 480 8.79 -19.68 7.98
CA PHE A 480 8.92 -21.02 7.40
C PHE A 480 8.53 -22.10 8.43
N SER A 481 7.86 -23.15 7.99
CA SER A 481 7.56 -24.32 8.82
C SER A 481 8.60 -25.40 8.62
N SER A 482 9.52 -25.53 9.58
CA SER A 482 10.53 -26.60 9.58
C SER A 482 9.88 -27.98 9.59
N ASN A 483 10.44 -28.91 8.81
CA ASN A 483 10.00 -30.30 8.70
C ASN A 483 11.21 -31.26 8.77
N ASP A 484 10.96 -32.56 8.62
CA ASP A 484 12.02 -33.59 8.72
C ASP A 484 13.12 -33.47 7.66
N LYS A 485 12.85 -32.77 6.55
CA LYS A 485 13.76 -32.65 5.40
C LYS A 485 14.47 -31.30 5.33
N VAL A 486 13.78 -30.22 5.66
CA VAL A 486 14.30 -28.85 5.56
C VAL A 486 13.88 -28.06 6.79
N LYS A 487 14.87 -27.43 7.43
CA LYS A 487 14.69 -26.49 8.53
C LYS A 487 14.92 -25.06 8.09
N ALA A 488 14.39 -24.09 8.83
CA ALA A 488 14.61 -22.68 8.57
C ALA A 488 16.11 -22.31 8.66
N GLU A 489 16.86 -22.97 9.55
CA GLU A 489 18.33 -22.86 9.64
C GLU A 489 19.01 -23.25 8.32
N ASP A 490 18.60 -24.36 7.71
CA ASP A 490 19.20 -24.87 6.47
C ASP A 490 19.02 -23.86 5.32
N ILE A 491 17.85 -23.22 5.26
CA ILE A 491 17.57 -22.16 4.28
C ILE A 491 18.49 -20.97 4.52
N ARG A 492 18.67 -20.53 5.77
CA ARG A 492 19.55 -19.40 6.12
C ARG A 492 21.02 -19.70 5.83
N GLU A 493 21.48 -20.92 6.08
CA GLU A 493 22.83 -21.35 5.72
C GLU A 493 23.03 -21.38 4.20
N TRP A 494 22.03 -21.85 3.46
CA TRP A 494 22.04 -21.86 1.99
C TRP A 494 22.10 -20.44 1.39
N MET A 495 21.48 -19.45 2.03
CA MET A 495 21.47 -18.06 1.57
C MET A 495 22.89 -17.49 1.43
N GLY A 496 23.77 -17.77 2.40
CA GLY A 496 25.16 -17.30 2.40
C GLY A 496 25.76 -17.19 3.79
N CYS A 497 27.00 -16.69 3.84
CA CYS A 497 27.74 -16.49 5.09
C CYS A 497 27.55 -15.05 5.60
N PHE A 498 26.84 -14.91 6.72
CA PHE A 498 26.55 -13.61 7.35
C PHE A 498 27.35 -13.34 8.64
N THR A 499 28.09 -14.32 9.16
CA THR A 499 28.85 -14.22 10.44
C THR A 499 29.91 -13.12 10.42
N LYS A 500 30.43 -12.77 9.24
CA LYS A 500 31.37 -11.64 9.06
C LYS A 500 30.70 -10.26 9.18
N ILE A 501 29.37 -10.18 9.19
CA ILE A 501 28.63 -8.92 9.26
C ILE A 501 28.25 -8.61 10.70
N ARG A 502 29.02 -7.72 11.35
CA ARG A 502 28.84 -7.33 12.75
C ARG A 502 27.76 -6.27 12.98
N SER A 503 27.00 -5.86 11.96
CA SER A 503 25.95 -4.86 12.11
C SER A 503 24.59 -5.50 11.88
N VAL A 504 23.70 -5.41 12.88
CA VAL A 504 22.38 -6.08 12.87
C VAL A 504 21.55 -5.68 11.64
N SER A 505 21.45 -4.38 11.38
CA SER A 505 20.69 -3.82 10.24
C SER A 505 21.30 -4.24 8.90
N LYS A 506 22.63 -4.18 8.75
CA LYS A 506 23.32 -4.63 7.54
C LYS A 506 23.14 -6.13 7.32
N CYS A 507 23.27 -6.94 8.37
CA CYS A 507 23.07 -8.39 8.33
C CYS A 507 21.65 -8.74 7.85
N ALA A 508 20.63 -8.14 8.49
CA ALA A 508 19.23 -8.30 8.09
C ALA A 508 18.98 -7.90 6.63
N ALA A 509 19.51 -6.74 6.20
CA ALA A 509 19.38 -6.26 4.83
C ALA A 509 20.04 -7.20 3.80
N ARG A 510 21.15 -7.87 4.15
CA ARG A 510 21.84 -8.82 3.27
C ARG A 510 21.09 -10.14 3.15
N MET A 511 20.58 -10.70 4.24
CA MET A 511 19.69 -11.87 4.18
C MET A 511 18.44 -11.58 3.34
N GLY A 512 17.83 -10.41 3.58
CA GLY A 512 16.63 -9.97 2.89
C GLY A 512 16.76 -9.79 1.37
N GLN A 513 17.98 -9.60 0.84
CA GLN A 513 18.18 -9.31 -0.59
C GLN A 513 17.77 -10.48 -1.50
N LEU A 514 17.81 -11.72 -0.97
CA LEU A 514 17.46 -12.95 -1.70
C LEU A 514 15.95 -13.16 -1.85
N PHE A 515 15.15 -12.42 -1.07
CA PHE A 515 13.69 -12.40 -1.19
C PHE A 515 13.16 -11.34 -2.15
N SER A 516 14.05 -10.71 -2.93
CA SER A 516 13.63 -9.84 -4.03
C SER A 516 12.99 -10.69 -5.13
N SER A 517 11.88 -10.23 -5.70
CA SER A 517 11.30 -10.88 -6.87
C SER A 517 12.30 -10.87 -8.03
N SER A 518 12.55 -12.04 -8.62
CA SER A 518 13.58 -12.20 -9.66
C SER A 518 13.23 -13.33 -10.61
N THR A 519 13.76 -13.27 -11.82
CA THR A 519 13.74 -14.37 -12.80
C THR A 519 15.04 -15.16 -12.66
N GLN A 520 14.94 -16.46 -12.40
CA GLN A 520 16.10 -17.36 -12.39
C GLN A 520 16.51 -17.60 -13.85
N THR A 521 17.82 -17.58 -14.12
CA THR A 521 18.33 -17.72 -15.48
C THR A 521 19.20 -18.96 -15.61
N LEU A 522 20.51 -18.82 -15.47
CA LEU A 522 21.49 -19.89 -15.65
C LEU A 522 22.44 -19.95 -14.46
N VAL A 523 22.94 -21.16 -14.18
CA VAL A 523 24.05 -21.35 -13.23
C VAL A 523 25.34 -20.93 -13.90
N VAL A 524 26.09 -20.02 -13.28
CA VAL A 524 27.39 -19.54 -13.78
C VAL A 524 28.49 -20.02 -12.84
N PRO A 525 29.29 -21.04 -13.22
CA PRO A 525 30.39 -21.53 -12.40
C PRO A 525 31.45 -20.45 -12.15
N ALA A 526 32.21 -20.58 -11.05
CA ALA A 526 33.21 -19.59 -10.65
C ALA A 526 34.31 -19.36 -11.72
N GLN A 527 34.66 -20.38 -12.50
CA GLN A 527 35.66 -20.28 -13.59
C GLN A 527 35.22 -19.39 -14.76
N ASP A 528 33.91 -19.17 -14.91
CA ASP A 528 33.34 -18.31 -15.96
C ASP A 528 33.17 -16.86 -15.48
N VAL A 529 33.50 -16.58 -14.22
CA VAL A 529 33.42 -15.27 -13.57
C VAL A 529 34.82 -14.78 -13.29
N GLU A 530 35.12 -13.55 -13.66
CA GLU A 530 36.31 -12.84 -13.23
C GLU A 530 35.95 -11.71 -12.27
N VAL A 531 36.85 -11.41 -11.33
CA VAL A 531 36.72 -10.24 -10.45
C VAL A 531 37.69 -9.18 -10.95
N ILE A 532 37.17 -8.02 -11.34
CA ILE A 532 37.92 -6.88 -11.85
C ILE A 532 37.94 -5.74 -10.81
N PRO A 533 38.95 -4.86 -10.83
CA PRO A 533 39.05 -3.77 -9.86
C PRO A 533 37.91 -2.75 -10.02
N ASP A 534 37.54 -2.12 -8.91
CA ASP A 534 36.73 -0.91 -8.92
C ASP A 534 37.51 0.27 -9.50
N VAL A 535 36.79 1.17 -10.17
CA VAL A 535 37.33 2.41 -10.71
C VAL A 535 37.17 3.49 -9.65
N GLU A 536 38.29 3.87 -9.03
CA GLU A 536 38.31 4.82 -7.93
C GLU A 536 39.14 6.05 -8.29
N THR A 537 38.65 7.23 -7.92
CA THR A 537 39.43 8.48 -7.99
C THR A 537 39.41 9.14 -6.61
N SER A 538 40.56 9.69 -6.19
CA SER A 538 40.67 10.44 -4.94
C SER A 538 40.77 11.93 -5.24
N SER A 539 39.86 12.72 -4.66
CA SER A 539 39.83 14.18 -4.76
C SER A 539 39.65 14.76 -3.37
N ASP A 540 40.43 15.79 -3.01
CA ASP A 540 40.35 16.47 -1.70
C ASP A 540 40.37 15.54 -0.46
N GLY A 541 41.10 14.43 -0.55
CA GLY A 541 41.20 13.44 0.52
C GLY A 541 40.00 12.50 0.66
N VAL A 542 39.02 12.57 -0.24
CA VAL A 542 37.89 11.62 -0.35
C VAL A 542 38.09 10.72 -1.55
N THR A 543 38.02 9.41 -1.34
CA THR A 543 38.06 8.42 -2.42
C THR A 543 36.63 8.05 -2.82
N TYR A 544 36.30 8.28 -4.09
CA TYR A 544 35.02 7.90 -4.67
C TYR A 544 35.18 6.72 -5.63
N CYS A 545 34.25 5.77 -5.55
CA CYS A 545 34.13 4.68 -6.50
C CYS A 545 33.15 5.08 -7.62
N PHE A 546 33.65 5.21 -8.84
CA PHE A 546 32.87 5.52 -10.05
C PHE A 546 32.13 4.30 -10.59
N SER A 547 32.61 3.10 -10.27
CA SER A 547 32.03 1.82 -10.69
C SER A 547 31.16 1.14 -9.61
N ASP A 548 30.69 1.88 -8.59
CA ASP A 548 29.97 1.27 -7.46
C ASP A 548 28.70 0.57 -7.94
N GLY A 549 28.71 -0.76 -7.84
CA GLY A 549 27.56 -1.58 -8.16
C GLY A 549 27.45 -2.04 -9.62
N ILE A 550 28.44 -1.79 -10.49
CA ILE A 550 28.38 -2.21 -11.90
C ILE A 550 29.52 -3.14 -12.34
N GLY A 551 29.16 -4.17 -13.10
CA GLY A 551 30.05 -5.12 -13.75
C GLY A 551 29.74 -5.28 -15.24
N LYS A 552 30.29 -6.32 -15.85
CA LYS A 552 30.18 -6.59 -17.28
C LYS A 552 29.65 -7.99 -17.57
N ILE A 553 28.95 -8.14 -18.69
CA ILE A 553 28.50 -9.43 -19.25
C ILE A 553 28.92 -9.52 -20.71
N SER A 554 29.44 -10.67 -21.14
CA SER A 554 29.77 -10.85 -22.56
C SER A 554 28.51 -10.87 -23.42
N LEU A 555 28.61 -10.38 -24.66
CA LEU A 555 27.49 -10.36 -25.60
C LEU A 555 26.89 -11.76 -25.85
N SER A 556 27.73 -12.78 -25.96
CA SER A 556 27.28 -14.16 -26.20
C SER A 556 26.49 -14.71 -25.02
N PHE A 557 26.84 -14.35 -23.78
CA PHE A 557 26.11 -14.76 -22.60
C PHE A 557 24.85 -13.92 -22.38
N ALA A 558 24.91 -12.60 -22.61
CA ALA A 558 23.76 -11.71 -22.57
C ALA A 558 22.62 -12.19 -23.49
N ARG A 559 22.95 -12.71 -24.69
CA ARG A 559 21.97 -13.33 -25.60
C ARG A 559 21.25 -14.53 -24.97
N GLN A 560 21.99 -15.40 -24.29
CA GLN A 560 21.41 -16.57 -23.61
C GLN A 560 20.50 -16.14 -22.46
N ILE A 561 20.90 -15.13 -21.70
CA ILE A 561 20.10 -14.56 -20.60
C ILE A 561 18.83 -13.91 -21.13
N ALA A 562 18.92 -13.10 -22.20
CA ALA A 562 17.76 -12.47 -22.83
C ALA A 562 16.74 -13.50 -23.30
N HIS A 563 17.19 -14.56 -23.99
CA HIS A 563 16.33 -15.66 -24.41
C HIS A 563 15.67 -16.38 -23.23
N LYS A 564 16.42 -16.64 -22.16
CA LYS A 564 15.88 -17.28 -20.94
C LYS A 564 14.86 -16.40 -20.21
N CYS A 565 15.01 -15.08 -20.32
CA CYS A 565 14.03 -14.11 -19.81
C CYS A 565 12.83 -13.90 -20.75
N GLY A 566 12.80 -14.54 -21.93
CA GLY A 566 11.72 -14.40 -22.92
C GLY A 566 11.71 -13.06 -23.64
N LEU A 567 12.88 -12.45 -23.84
CA LEU A 567 13.03 -11.16 -24.51
C LEU A 567 13.30 -11.33 -26.01
N ASP A 568 12.67 -10.47 -26.83
CA ASP A 568 12.81 -10.48 -28.29
C ASP A 568 14.11 -9.80 -28.77
N HIS A 569 14.76 -9.04 -27.90
CA HIS A 569 16.03 -8.35 -28.16
C HIS A 569 17.01 -8.56 -27.00
N ILE A 570 18.28 -8.18 -27.18
CA ILE A 570 19.32 -8.24 -26.15
C ILE A 570 19.39 -6.87 -25.46
N PRO A 571 19.00 -6.75 -24.18
CA PRO A 571 19.16 -5.50 -23.43
C PRO A 571 20.64 -5.14 -23.25
N SER A 572 20.91 -3.84 -23.13
CA SER A 572 22.25 -3.29 -22.90
C SER A 572 22.77 -3.57 -21.49
N ALA A 573 21.88 -3.70 -20.50
CA ALA A 573 22.27 -4.07 -19.14
C ALA A 573 21.18 -4.83 -18.39
N PHE A 574 21.61 -5.60 -17.38
CA PHE A 574 20.74 -6.37 -16.49
C PHE A 574 21.03 -6.03 -15.04
N GLN A 575 20.00 -5.77 -14.24
CA GLN A 575 20.11 -5.71 -12.80
C GLN A 575 20.03 -7.13 -12.21
N ILE A 576 21.03 -7.53 -11.43
CA ILE A 576 21.23 -8.93 -11.04
C ILE A 576 21.34 -9.17 -9.53
N ARG A 577 21.15 -10.44 -9.16
CA ARG A 577 21.65 -11.06 -7.94
C ARG A 577 22.40 -12.33 -8.33
N TYR A 578 23.64 -12.47 -7.87
CA TYR A 578 24.49 -13.63 -8.16
C TYR A 578 25.32 -13.98 -6.93
N GLY A 579 24.95 -15.05 -6.21
CA GLY A 579 25.53 -15.31 -4.88
C GLY A 579 25.36 -14.10 -3.95
N GLY A 580 26.46 -13.58 -3.41
CA GLY A 580 26.46 -12.35 -2.62
C GLY A 580 26.62 -11.07 -3.43
N TYR A 581 26.75 -11.14 -4.75
CA TYR A 581 26.86 -9.98 -5.63
C TYR A 581 25.48 -9.36 -5.92
N LYS A 582 25.40 -8.04 -5.78
CA LYS A 582 24.26 -7.20 -6.12
C LYS A 582 24.75 -6.06 -7.02
N GLY A 583 24.08 -5.84 -8.15
CA GLY A 583 24.39 -4.70 -9.01
C GLY A 583 23.79 -4.78 -10.41
N VAL A 584 24.33 -3.98 -11.32
CA VAL A 584 24.06 -4.01 -12.77
C VAL A 584 25.22 -4.70 -13.48
N ILE A 585 24.95 -5.42 -14.57
CA ILE A 585 25.95 -5.91 -15.52
C ILE A 585 25.62 -5.36 -16.91
N ALA A 586 26.54 -4.58 -17.48
CA ALA A 586 26.41 -4.00 -18.81
C ALA A 586 27.08 -4.89 -19.87
N VAL A 587 26.52 -4.94 -21.07
CA VAL A 587 27.05 -5.75 -22.18
C VAL A 587 28.38 -5.19 -22.64
N ASP A 588 29.44 -6.01 -22.55
CA ASP A 588 30.74 -5.75 -23.13
C ASP A 588 30.97 -6.70 -24.31
N ARG A 589 30.96 -6.13 -25.52
CA ARG A 589 31.16 -6.87 -26.78
C ARG A 589 32.55 -7.48 -26.91
N ASN A 590 33.52 -6.92 -26.19
CA ASN A 590 34.91 -7.35 -26.23
C ASN A 590 35.26 -8.32 -25.09
N SER A 591 34.33 -8.61 -24.18
CA SER A 591 34.57 -9.51 -23.06
C SER A 591 34.45 -10.98 -23.48
N PHE A 592 35.45 -11.79 -23.11
CA PHE A 592 35.46 -13.24 -23.31
C PHE A 592 34.93 -14.01 -22.09
N ARG A 593 34.89 -13.39 -20.90
CA ARG A 593 34.31 -13.99 -19.69
C ARG A 593 32.81 -13.80 -19.68
N LYS A 594 32.07 -14.75 -19.12
CA LYS A 594 30.61 -14.63 -19.03
C LYS A 594 30.22 -13.45 -18.14
N LEU A 595 30.88 -13.30 -17.00
CA LEU A 595 30.67 -12.20 -16.06
C LEU A 595 32.00 -11.63 -15.58
N SER A 596 32.10 -10.31 -15.51
CA SER A 596 33.20 -9.59 -14.87
C SER A 596 32.62 -8.73 -13.75
N LEU A 597 32.88 -9.08 -12.49
CA LEU A 597 32.24 -8.47 -11.31
C LEU A 597 33.26 -7.65 -10.51
N ARG A 598 32.78 -6.67 -9.72
CA ARG A 598 33.63 -5.78 -8.92
C ARG A 598 33.49 -6.00 -7.41
N GLY A 599 34.47 -5.52 -6.65
CA GLY A 599 34.48 -5.62 -5.18
C GLY A 599 33.29 -4.90 -4.54
N SER A 600 32.97 -3.71 -5.03
CA SER A 600 31.81 -2.91 -4.62
C SER A 600 30.49 -3.67 -4.73
N MET A 601 30.36 -4.58 -5.69
CA MET A 601 29.15 -5.40 -5.89
C MET A 601 29.00 -6.52 -4.85
N LEU A 602 30.09 -7.02 -4.26
CA LEU A 602 30.08 -8.15 -3.32
C LEU A 602 29.59 -7.70 -1.94
N LYS A 603 28.40 -8.15 -1.55
CA LYS A 603 27.77 -7.72 -0.29
C LYS A 603 27.94 -8.71 0.87
N PHE A 604 28.14 -9.99 0.56
CA PHE A 604 28.48 -11.07 1.51
C PHE A 604 29.05 -12.28 0.74
N GLU A 605 29.64 -13.25 1.44
CA GLU A 605 30.17 -14.46 0.80
C GLU A 605 29.08 -15.51 0.59
N SER A 606 29.04 -16.15 -0.59
CA SER A 606 28.07 -17.21 -0.87
C SER A 606 28.65 -18.25 -1.83
N LYS A 607 28.26 -19.51 -1.62
CA LYS A 607 28.55 -20.63 -2.54
C LYS A 607 27.56 -20.70 -3.71
N ASN A 608 26.50 -19.91 -3.67
CA ASN A 608 25.46 -19.91 -4.68
C ASN A 608 25.98 -19.38 -6.03
N ARG A 609 25.56 -20.03 -7.12
CA ARG A 609 26.01 -19.74 -8.50
C ARG A 609 24.86 -19.50 -9.48
N MET A 610 23.61 -19.37 -9.00
CA MET A 610 22.48 -19.05 -9.86
C MET A 610 22.46 -17.55 -10.17
N LEU A 611 22.47 -17.19 -11.45
CA LEU A 611 22.24 -15.82 -11.87
C LEU A 611 20.74 -15.53 -11.86
N ASN A 612 20.35 -14.51 -11.10
CA ASN A 612 18.99 -14.03 -11.01
C ASN A 612 18.90 -12.63 -11.60
N VAL A 613 18.02 -12.42 -12.58
CA VAL A 613 17.75 -11.11 -13.17
C VAL A 613 16.53 -10.51 -12.50
N THR A 614 16.66 -9.28 -12.02
CA THR A 614 15.59 -8.52 -11.34
C THR A 614 14.93 -7.51 -12.27
N LYS A 615 15.71 -6.88 -13.14
CA LYS A 615 15.29 -5.91 -14.15
C LYS A 615 16.31 -5.87 -15.31
N TRP A 616 15.95 -5.29 -16.44
CA TRP A 616 16.83 -5.00 -17.57
C TRP A 616 16.57 -3.58 -18.09
N THR A 617 17.48 -3.06 -18.92
CA THR A 617 17.33 -1.78 -19.63
C THR A 617 16.18 -1.86 -20.63
N ASP A 618 15.33 -0.84 -20.65
CA ASP A 618 14.17 -0.73 -21.54
C ASP A 618 13.80 0.75 -21.69
N SER A 619 13.16 1.12 -22.81
CA SER A 619 12.71 2.48 -23.07
C SER A 619 11.53 2.81 -22.15
N SER A 620 11.81 3.53 -21.07
CA SER A 620 10.80 3.86 -20.06
C SER A 620 10.32 5.31 -20.18
N PRO A 621 8.99 5.55 -20.18
CA PRO A 621 8.44 6.89 -20.27
C PRO A 621 8.82 7.75 -19.06
N CYS A 622 8.97 9.05 -19.31
CA CYS A 622 9.44 10.01 -18.33
C CYS A 622 8.31 10.81 -17.72
N TYR A 623 8.39 11.03 -16.41
CA TYR A 623 7.38 11.75 -15.66
C TYR A 623 8.02 12.67 -14.64
N LEU A 624 7.49 13.89 -14.55
CA LEU A 624 7.65 14.73 -13.38
C LEU A 624 6.82 14.17 -12.22
N ASN A 625 7.23 14.50 -11.01
CA ASN A 625 6.48 14.29 -9.78
C ASN A 625 6.60 15.55 -8.90
N ARG A 626 5.92 15.54 -7.75
CA ARG A 626 5.90 16.67 -6.82
C ARG A 626 7.31 17.08 -6.38
N GLU A 627 8.18 16.12 -6.11
CA GLU A 627 9.56 16.36 -5.68
C GLU A 627 10.37 17.08 -6.77
N ILE A 628 10.42 16.53 -7.99
CA ILE A 628 11.17 17.11 -9.12
C ILE A 628 10.64 18.50 -9.47
N ILE A 629 9.31 18.69 -9.51
CA ILE A 629 8.70 20.00 -9.83
C ILE A 629 9.13 21.07 -8.81
N ILE A 630 9.11 20.74 -7.51
CA ILE A 630 9.56 21.68 -6.48
C ILE A 630 11.04 22.03 -6.66
N LEU A 631 11.91 21.05 -6.94
CA LEU A 631 13.34 21.31 -7.12
C LEU A 631 13.61 22.13 -8.38
N MET A 632 13.00 21.79 -9.50
CA MET A 632 13.12 22.56 -10.75
C MET A 632 12.57 23.98 -10.60
N SER A 633 11.41 24.15 -9.97
CA SER A 633 10.83 25.47 -9.66
C SER A 633 11.70 26.25 -8.65
N THR A 634 12.39 25.57 -7.73
CA THR A 634 13.42 26.17 -6.87
C THR A 634 14.61 26.62 -7.70
N LEU A 635 15.07 25.84 -8.66
CA LEU A 635 16.18 26.19 -9.55
C LEU A 635 15.79 27.16 -10.68
N GLY A 636 14.56 27.70 -10.69
CA GLY A 636 14.15 28.79 -11.58
C GLY A 636 13.48 28.35 -12.88
N VAL A 637 13.10 27.08 -13.03
CA VAL A 637 12.16 26.67 -14.08
C VAL A 637 10.81 27.33 -13.82
N LYS A 638 10.22 27.90 -14.88
CA LYS A 638 8.98 28.66 -14.81
C LYS A 638 7.78 27.76 -14.55
N ASP A 639 6.81 28.24 -13.77
CA ASP A 639 5.60 27.48 -13.46
C ASP A 639 4.81 27.15 -14.75
N GLU A 640 4.79 28.08 -15.70
CA GLU A 640 4.09 27.95 -16.99
C GLU A 640 4.60 26.76 -17.81
N THR A 641 5.87 26.36 -17.64
CA THR A 641 6.43 25.18 -18.30
C THR A 641 5.73 23.90 -17.81
N PHE A 642 5.52 23.78 -16.50
CA PHE A 642 4.81 22.61 -15.93
C PHE A 642 3.33 22.63 -16.28
N GLU A 643 2.71 23.81 -16.25
CA GLU A 643 1.30 24.01 -16.59
C GLU A 643 1.04 23.61 -18.05
N ALA A 644 1.91 24.01 -18.99
CA ALA A 644 1.80 23.63 -20.40
C ALA A 644 1.92 22.12 -20.62
N LEU A 645 2.87 21.45 -19.94
CA LEU A 645 3.00 19.98 -20.02
C LEU A 645 1.74 19.27 -19.48
N GLN A 646 1.18 19.75 -18.36
CA GLN A 646 -0.04 19.19 -17.80
C GLN A 646 -1.25 19.45 -18.70
N GLU A 647 -1.40 20.66 -19.23
CA GLU A 647 -2.51 21.04 -20.11
C GLU A 647 -2.53 20.16 -21.37
N GLU A 648 -1.37 19.97 -22.02
CA GLU A 648 -1.27 19.11 -23.19
C GLU A 648 -1.61 17.66 -22.85
N GLN A 649 -1.12 17.16 -21.71
CA GLN A 649 -1.47 15.82 -21.24
C GLN A 649 -2.98 15.67 -20.97
N LEU A 650 -3.62 16.64 -20.31
CA LEU A 650 -5.06 16.63 -20.03
C LEU A 650 -5.88 16.68 -21.32
N ARG A 651 -5.46 17.48 -22.30
CA ARG A 651 -6.08 17.59 -23.62
C ARG A 651 -6.04 16.25 -24.36
N LEU A 652 -4.88 15.59 -24.36
CA LEU A 652 -4.71 14.28 -25.00
C LEU A 652 -5.54 13.20 -24.30
N LEU A 653 -5.55 13.20 -22.96
CA LEU A 653 -6.38 12.29 -22.17
C LEU A 653 -7.87 12.50 -22.44
N GLY A 654 -8.34 13.74 -22.58
CA GLY A 654 -9.75 14.00 -22.93
C GLY A 654 -10.13 13.38 -24.28
N LYS A 655 -9.25 13.55 -25.29
CA LYS A 655 -9.41 13.06 -26.67
C LYS A 655 -9.29 11.54 -26.80
N MET A 656 -8.59 10.86 -25.90
CA MET A 656 -8.37 9.40 -25.99
C MET A 656 -9.67 8.58 -26.03
N ARG A 657 -10.78 9.15 -25.55
CA ARG A 657 -12.10 8.48 -25.51
C ARG A 657 -12.86 8.56 -26.83
N THR A 658 -12.41 9.40 -27.77
CA THR A 658 -13.13 9.67 -29.02
C THR A 658 -12.23 9.63 -30.25
N GLU A 659 -10.93 9.88 -30.11
CA GLU A 659 -9.97 9.94 -31.21
C GLU A 659 -8.97 8.77 -31.12
N ARG A 660 -8.96 7.90 -32.15
CA ARG A 660 -8.06 6.75 -32.25
C ARG A 660 -6.58 7.13 -32.10
N ALA A 661 -6.14 8.20 -32.77
CA ALA A 661 -4.74 8.63 -32.71
C ALA A 661 -4.33 9.06 -31.29
N ALA A 662 -5.20 9.78 -30.58
CA ALA A 662 -4.96 10.16 -29.19
C ALA A 662 -4.91 8.93 -28.26
N ALA A 663 -5.83 7.97 -28.45
CA ALA A 663 -5.83 6.72 -27.70
C ALA A 663 -4.54 5.91 -27.88
N LEU A 664 -4.05 5.80 -29.11
CA LEU A 664 -2.77 5.17 -29.41
C LEU A 664 -1.59 5.90 -28.75
N ASN A 665 -1.54 7.23 -28.85
CA ASN A 665 -0.48 8.03 -28.23
C ASN A 665 -0.46 7.86 -26.70
N VAL A 666 -1.62 7.87 -26.03
CA VAL A 666 -1.71 7.63 -24.58
C VAL A 666 -1.31 6.20 -24.20
N LEU A 667 -1.79 5.19 -24.92
CA LEU A 667 -1.50 3.80 -24.58
C LEU A 667 -0.02 3.45 -24.84
N GLU A 668 0.50 3.78 -26.01
CA GLU A 668 1.89 3.48 -26.39
C GLU A 668 2.88 4.41 -25.67
N GLY A 669 2.58 5.70 -25.57
CA GLY A 669 3.45 6.72 -24.94
C GLY A 669 3.40 6.72 -23.41
N PHE A 670 2.22 6.91 -22.80
CA PHE A 670 2.13 7.04 -21.35
C PHE A 670 2.24 5.67 -20.66
N SER A 671 1.52 4.66 -21.18
CA SER A 671 1.48 3.35 -20.53
C SER A 671 2.69 2.48 -20.87
N GLY A 672 3.48 2.86 -21.90
CA GLY A 672 4.49 1.99 -22.48
C GLY A 672 3.89 0.69 -23.02
N ALA A 673 2.61 0.71 -23.43
CA ALA A 673 1.93 -0.50 -23.90
C ALA A 673 2.57 -0.94 -25.21
N SER A 674 3.05 -2.19 -25.26
CA SER A 674 3.59 -2.73 -26.49
C SER A 674 2.51 -2.94 -27.54
N SER A 675 2.93 -3.05 -28.81
CA SER A 675 2.06 -3.47 -29.93
C SER A 675 1.38 -4.83 -29.72
N LYS A 676 1.82 -5.62 -28.71
CA LYS A 676 1.18 -6.88 -28.32
C LYS A 676 -0.08 -6.67 -27.46
N ASN A 677 -0.31 -5.46 -26.92
CA ASN A 677 -1.51 -5.15 -26.15
C ASN A 677 -2.76 -5.18 -27.04
N ILE A 678 -3.81 -5.88 -26.61
CA ILE A 678 -5.03 -6.04 -27.39
C ILE A 678 -5.71 -4.70 -27.72
N LEU A 679 -5.70 -3.72 -26.81
CA LEU A 679 -6.33 -2.41 -27.04
C LEU A 679 -5.61 -1.64 -28.16
N VAL A 680 -4.27 -1.70 -28.17
CA VAL A 680 -3.45 -1.11 -29.23
C VAL A 680 -3.73 -1.80 -30.56
N LYS A 681 -3.84 -3.13 -30.57
CA LYS A 681 -4.21 -3.88 -31.78
C LYS A 681 -5.59 -3.53 -32.30
N MET A 682 -6.61 -3.43 -31.43
CA MET A 682 -7.97 -3.04 -31.81
C MET A 682 -7.97 -1.68 -32.52
N LEU A 683 -7.30 -0.68 -31.94
CA LEU A 683 -7.18 0.65 -32.53
C LEU A 683 -6.50 0.59 -33.91
N HIS A 684 -5.38 -0.14 -34.05
CA HIS A 684 -4.71 -0.31 -35.35
C HIS A 684 -5.58 -1.02 -36.40
N HIS A 685 -6.50 -1.90 -35.98
CA HIS A 685 -7.46 -2.58 -36.87
C HIS A 685 -8.73 -1.77 -37.16
N GLY A 686 -8.75 -0.48 -36.80
CA GLY A 686 -9.83 0.44 -37.19
C GLY A 686 -10.99 0.52 -36.20
N TYR A 687 -10.88 -0.05 -35.00
CA TYR A 687 -11.87 0.20 -33.95
C TYR A 687 -11.77 1.64 -33.45
N GLU A 688 -12.92 2.32 -33.39
CA GLU A 688 -13.03 3.64 -32.80
C GLU A 688 -13.19 3.55 -31.26
N PRO A 689 -12.54 4.44 -30.48
CA PRO A 689 -12.52 4.38 -29.01
C PRO A 689 -13.87 4.26 -28.30
N ASN A 690 -14.93 4.86 -28.84
CA ASN A 690 -16.25 4.94 -28.25
C ASN A 690 -17.28 3.97 -28.85
N VAL A 691 -16.88 3.17 -29.84
CA VAL A 691 -17.77 2.23 -30.52
C VAL A 691 -17.70 0.86 -29.87
N GLU A 692 -16.50 0.31 -29.68
CA GLU A 692 -16.36 -1.01 -29.07
C GLU A 692 -16.43 -0.91 -27.53
N PRO A 693 -17.40 -1.60 -26.89
CA PRO A 693 -17.69 -1.47 -25.45
C PRO A 693 -16.53 -1.80 -24.51
N TYR A 694 -15.78 -2.86 -24.79
CA TYR A 694 -14.63 -3.26 -23.97
C TYR A 694 -13.50 -2.22 -24.08
N LEU A 695 -13.19 -1.75 -25.29
CA LEU A 695 -12.22 -0.70 -25.57
C LEU A 695 -12.62 0.60 -24.88
N SER A 696 -13.87 1.03 -25.04
CA SER A 696 -14.42 2.23 -24.41
C SER A 696 -14.32 2.18 -22.88
N MET A 697 -14.73 1.06 -22.27
CA MET A 697 -14.61 0.83 -20.82
C MET A 697 -13.16 0.91 -20.36
N MET A 698 -12.22 0.27 -21.08
CA MET A 698 -10.81 0.28 -20.72
C MET A 698 -10.19 1.67 -20.87
N LEU A 699 -10.47 2.38 -21.96
CA LEU A 699 -9.96 3.74 -22.20
C LEU A 699 -10.51 4.73 -21.15
N GLN A 700 -11.77 4.61 -20.77
CA GLN A 700 -12.36 5.38 -19.67
C GLN A 700 -11.67 5.08 -18.32
N SER A 701 -11.38 3.80 -18.04
CA SER A 701 -10.65 3.40 -16.83
C SER A 701 -9.22 3.97 -16.79
N TYR A 702 -8.51 3.92 -17.92
CA TYR A 702 -7.19 4.55 -18.04
C TYR A 702 -7.25 6.05 -17.86
N TYR A 703 -8.21 6.72 -18.51
CA TYR A 703 -8.44 8.17 -18.36
C TYR A 703 -8.62 8.56 -16.88
N GLU A 704 -9.53 7.89 -16.17
CA GLU A 704 -9.78 8.15 -14.74
C GLU A 704 -8.54 7.90 -13.88
N ASN A 705 -7.79 6.84 -14.16
CA ASN A 705 -6.56 6.53 -13.43
C ASN A 705 -5.46 7.57 -13.69
N TYR A 706 -5.26 8.00 -14.94
CA TYR A 706 -4.27 9.03 -15.28
C TYR A 706 -4.62 10.38 -14.65
N LEU A 707 -5.90 10.77 -14.67
CA LEU A 707 -6.36 11.97 -13.98
C LEU A 707 -6.13 11.90 -12.47
N SER A 708 -6.42 10.75 -11.86
CA SER A 708 -6.15 10.52 -10.43
C SER A 708 -4.66 10.64 -10.11
N ASP A 709 -3.79 10.13 -10.98
CA ASP A 709 -2.33 10.24 -10.86
C ASP A 709 -1.81 11.66 -11.00
N ILE A 710 -2.31 12.42 -11.97
CA ILE A 710 -1.97 13.84 -12.15
C ILE A 710 -2.39 14.63 -10.91
N LYS A 711 -3.64 14.48 -10.46
CA LYS A 711 -4.17 15.17 -9.28
C LYS A 711 -3.40 14.84 -8.00
N SER A 712 -3.19 13.55 -7.71
CA SER A 712 -2.68 13.08 -6.41
C SER A 712 -1.16 13.01 -6.33
N ARG A 713 -0.45 12.90 -7.46
CA ARG A 713 1.01 12.69 -7.49
C ARG A 713 1.74 13.69 -8.40
N CYS A 714 1.02 14.56 -9.12
CA CYS A 714 1.58 15.42 -10.17
C CYS A 714 2.42 14.63 -11.16
N ARG A 715 1.92 13.44 -11.55
CA ARG A 715 2.59 12.53 -12.49
C ARG A 715 2.42 13.05 -13.93
N ILE A 716 3.18 14.09 -14.27
CA ILE A 716 3.08 14.80 -15.56
C ILE A 716 4.06 14.20 -16.56
N TYR A 717 3.59 13.79 -17.74
CA TYR A 717 4.41 13.18 -18.78
C TYR A 717 5.39 14.18 -19.39
N VAL A 718 6.63 13.75 -19.64
CA VAL A 718 7.68 14.55 -20.30
C VAL A 718 8.05 13.90 -21.63
N PRO A 719 7.59 14.42 -22.78
CA PRO A 719 7.87 13.84 -24.09
C PRO A 719 9.38 13.79 -24.41
N LYS A 720 10.09 14.89 -24.13
CA LYS A 720 11.54 15.04 -24.34
C LYS A 720 12.35 14.54 -23.13
N GLY A 721 12.08 13.32 -22.70
CA GLY A 721 12.80 12.71 -21.58
C GLY A 721 12.58 11.21 -21.48
N ARG A 722 13.47 10.54 -20.73
CA ARG A 722 13.41 9.10 -20.43
C ARG A 722 13.77 8.83 -18.97
N ILE A 723 13.37 7.66 -18.47
CA ILE A 723 13.87 7.09 -17.21
C ILE A 723 14.80 5.94 -17.53
N LEU A 724 16.10 6.08 -17.25
CA LEU A 724 17.12 5.14 -17.72
C LEU A 724 17.92 4.54 -16.57
N VAL A 725 18.37 3.29 -16.74
CA VAL A 725 19.33 2.67 -15.82
C VAL A 725 20.70 3.34 -16.02
N GLY A 726 21.37 3.70 -14.92
CA GLY A 726 22.74 4.21 -14.98
C GLY A 726 23.75 3.13 -15.35
N CYS A 727 24.71 3.45 -16.20
CA CYS A 727 25.84 2.59 -16.59
C CYS A 727 27.15 3.38 -16.61
N LEU A 728 28.27 2.66 -16.66
CA LEU A 728 29.62 3.24 -16.63
C LEU A 728 30.22 3.26 -18.05
N ASP A 729 30.90 4.34 -18.38
CA ASP A 729 31.81 4.41 -19.51
C ASP A 729 33.09 3.61 -19.21
N GLU A 730 33.08 2.33 -19.58
CA GLU A 730 34.25 1.43 -19.48
C GLU A 730 35.37 1.80 -20.49
N THR A 731 35.13 2.70 -21.44
CA THR A 731 36.14 3.16 -22.42
C THR A 731 36.98 4.32 -21.89
N GLY A 732 36.39 5.13 -21.00
CA GLY A 732 37.02 6.34 -20.47
C GLY A 732 37.14 7.45 -21.51
N SER A 733 36.24 7.51 -22.49
CA SER A 733 36.18 8.62 -23.45
C SER A 733 35.51 9.86 -22.85
N LEU A 734 34.51 9.68 -21.97
CA LEU A 734 33.76 10.79 -21.39
C LEU A 734 34.57 11.55 -20.32
N ASN A 735 34.51 12.88 -20.38
CA ASN A 735 35.03 13.76 -19.34
C ASN A 735 34.00 14.01 -18.25
N TYR A 736 34.46 14.51 -17.11
CA TYR A 736 33.58 14.97 -16.05
C TYR A 736 32.65 16.10 -16.56
N GLY A 737 31.36 16.01 -16.23
CA GLY A 737 30.31 16.88 -16.75
C GLY A 737 29.63 16.37 -18.02
N GLN A 738 30.17 15.33 -18.66
CA GLN A 738 29.60 14.73 -19.89
C GLN A 738 28.83 13.44 -19.59
N VAL A 739 27.84 13.14 -20.42
CA VAL A 739 27.13 11.85 -20.44
C VAL A 739 26.92 11.39 -21.88
N TYR A 740 26.75 10.09 -22.08
CA TYR A 740 26.32 9.54 -23.37
C TYR A 740 25.00 8.80 -23.20
N VAL A 741 24.08 9.00 -24.14
CA VAL A 741 22.79 8.34 -24.14
C VAL A 741 22.31 8.12 -25.57
N ARG A 742 22.15 6.84 -25.93
CA ARG A 742 21.48 6.40 -27.15
C ARG A 742 20.12 5.85 -26.78
N ILE A 743 19.07 6.36 -27.40
CA ILE A 743 17.69 5.99 -27.09
C ILE A 743 17.01 5.35 -28.30
N THR A 744 16.07 4.46 -28.01
CA THR A 744 15.07 4.04 -28.99
C THR A 744 14.06 5.18 -29.20
N MET A 745 13.89 5.60 -30.46
CA MET A 745 13.00 6.71 -30.84
C MET A 745 11.52 6.29 -30.71
N THR A 746 10.67 7.21 -30.26
CA THR A 746 9.21 7.02 -30.31
C THR A 746 8.69 7.23 -31.73
N LYS A 747 7.43 6.83 -31.99
CA LYS A 747 6.77 7.09 -33.28
C LYS A 747 6.77 8.58 -33.64
N ASP A 748 6.36 9.42 -32.69
CA ASP A 748 6.34 10.88 -32.87
C ASP A 748 7.75 11.43 -33.20
N GLU A 749 8.80 10.90 -32.57
CA GLU A 749 10.19 11.28 -32.86
C GLU A 749 10.67 10.80 -34.23
N LEU A 750 10.17 9.66 -34.73
CA LEU A 750 10.48 9.16 -36.08
C LEU A 750 9.80 9.96 -37.18
N GLU A 751 8.59 10.48 -36.91
CA GLU A 751 7.82 11.30 -37.83
C GLU A 751 8.33 12.74 -37.89
N MET A 752 8.86 13.25 -36.78
CA MET A 752 9.55 14.54 -36.74
C MET A 752 10.94 14.38 -37.39
N GLY A 753 11.22 15.17 -38.43
CA GLY A 753 12.54 15.18 -39.11
C GLY A 753 13.72 15.59 -38.20
N ASP A 754 14.88 15.85 -38.80
CA ASP A 754 16.13 16.10 -38.06
C ASP A 754 15.98 17.16 -36.95
N GLN A 755 16.27 16.76 -35.71
CA GLN A 755 16.21 17.62 -34.53
C GLN A 755 17.63 17.97 -34.09
N SER A 756 17.87 19.23 -33.69
CA SER A 756 19.22 19.72 -33.34
C SER A 756 19.89 19.00 -32.17
N PHE A 757 19.12 18.29 -31.34
CA PHE A 757 19.59 17.56 -30.17
C PHE A 757 19.61 16.04 -30.41
N PHE A 758 19.35 15.59 -31.63
CA PHE A 758 19.46 14.19 -32.03
C PHE A 758 20.53 14.05 -33.11
N GLN A 759 21.43 13.11 -32.86
CA GLN A 759 22.28 12.55 -33.89
C GLN A 759 21.75 11.17 -34.23
N LYS A 760 21.12 11.04 -35.40
CA LYS A 760 20.55 9.76 -35.86
C LYS A 760 21.68 8.75 -36.08
N VAL A 761 21.53 7.55 -35.51
CA VAL A 761 22.50 6.46 -35.64
C VAL A 761 21.98 5.44 -36.66
N ASP A 762 20.72 5.07 -36.56
CA ASP A 762 20.04 4.17 -37.49
C ASP A 762 18.56 4.57 -37.66
N GLU A 763 17.76 3.72 -38.30
CA GLU A 763 16.35 4.01 -38.58
C GLU A 763 15.48 4.13 -37.32
N THR A 764 15.90 3.57 -36.19
CA THR A 764 15.07 3.45 -34.97
C THR A 764 15.68 4.07 -33.72
N THR A 765 16.94 4.53 -33.78
CA THR A 765 17.69 5.04 -32.63
C THR A 765 18.46 6.32 -32.92
N CYS A 766 18.62 7.14 -31.89
CA CYS A 766 19.41 8.37 -31.94
C CYS A 766 20.25 8.55 -30.66
N VAL A 767 21.34 9.31 -30.79
CA VAL A 767 22.11 9.83 -29.65
C VAL A 767 21.62 11.22 -29.31
N VAL A 768 21.37 11.46 -28.03
CA VAL A 768 20.99 12.80 -27.53
C VAL A 768 22.25 13.66 -27.40
N THR A 769 22.18 14.90 -27.87
CA THR A 769 23.28 15.87 -27.78
C THR A 769 22.82 17.19 -27.18
N GLY A 770 23.74 17.88 -26.50
CA GLY A 770 23.50 19.17 -25.86
C GLY A 770 23.20 19.06 -24.36
N LYS A 771 22.76 20.18 -23.76
CA LYS A 771 22.47 20.25 -22.33
C LYS A 771 21.27 19.38 -21.95
N VAL A 772 21.45 18.58 -20.90
CA VAL A 772 20.41 17.73 -20.31
C VAL A 772 20.30 17.96 -18.82
N VAL A 773 19.09 17.82 -18.28
CA VAL A 773 18.84 17.75 -16.85
C VAL A 773 18.75 16.29 -16.41
N VAL A 774 19.48 15.93 -15.36
CA VAL A 774 19.57 14.58 -14.80
C VAL A 774 19.29 14.61 -13.30
N THR A 775 18.45 13.69 -12.80
CA THR A 775 18.23 13.51 -11.37
C THR A 775 17.78 12.08 -11.04
N LYS A 776 17.67 11.75 -9.75
CA LYS A 776 17.22 10.45 -9.26
C LYS A 776 16.16 10.62 -8.18
N ASN A 777 15.04 9.91 -8.32
CA ASN A 777 14.04 9.86 -7.25
C ASN A 777 14.38 8.82 -6.18
N PRO A 778 14.05 9.08 -4.90
CA PRO A 778 13.54 10.34 -4.37
C PRO A 778 14.65 11.41 -4.24
N CYS A 779 14.41 12.64 -4.70
CA CYS A 779 15.34 13.79 -4.61
C CYS A 779 14.70 14.91 -3.76
N LEU A 780 15.45 15.48 -2.83
CA LEU A 780 14.96 16.56 -1.96
C LEU A 780 15.90 17.77 -1.92
N HIS A 781 17.19 17.60 -2.18
CA HIS A 781 18.11 18.71 -2.18
C HIS A 781 18.14 19.37 -3.58
N PRO A 782 18.11 20.70 -3.71
CA PRO A 782 18.17 21.36 -5.02
C PRO A 782 19.37 20.94 -5.88
N GLY A 783 20.52 20.67 -5.24
CA GLY A 783 21.72 20.16 -5.91
C GLY A 783 21.64 18.71 -6.44
N ASP A 784 20.57 17.96 -6.13
CA ASP A 784 20.32 16.62 -6.67
C ASP A 784 19.88 16.66 -8.15
N VAL A 785 19.50 17.85 -8.65
CA VAL A 785 19.17 18.09 -10.04
C VAL A 785 20.42 18.63 -10.74
N ARG A 786 21.01 17.81 -11.60
CA ARG A 786 22.25 18.12 -12.30
C ARG A 786 21.97 18.56 -13.74
N VAL A 787 22.71 19.55 -14.20
CA VAL A 787 22.78 19.91 -15.63
C VAL A 787 24.11 19.37 -16.15
N LEU A 788 24.04 18.47 -17.13
CA LEU A 788 25.17 17.80 -17.75
C LEU A 788 25.14 18.02 -19.27
N GLU A 789 26.25 17.73 -19.95
CA GLU A 789 26.35 17.80 -21.41
C GLU A 789 26.24 16.40 -22.00
N ALA A 790 25.17 16.13 -22.76
CA ALA A 790 25.07 14.91 -23.55
C ALA A 790 25.92 15.07 -24.83
N VAL A 791 26.82 14.13 -25.07
CA VAL A 791 27.78 14.20 -26.18
C VAL A 791 27.68 12.98 -27.08
N TYR A 792 27.94 13.20 -28.37
CA TYR A 792 28.18 12.10 -29.29
C TYR A 792 29.63 11.62 -29.16
N ASP A 793 29.80 10.30 -29.07
CA ASP A 793 31.10 9.64 -28.98
C ASP A 793 31.08 8.37 -29.84
N VAL A 794 31.97 8.29 -30.82
CA VAL A 794 32.02 7.19 -31.79
C VAL A 794 32.41 5.85 -31.13
N VAL A 795 33.27 5.88 -30.10
CA VAL A 795 33.73 4.66 -29.42
C VAL A 795 32.59 4.04 -28.61
N LEU A 796 31.76 4.88 -27.97
CA LEU A 796 30.56 4.43 -27.25
C LEU A 796 29.43 4.00 -28.20
N GLU A 797 29.32 4.61 -29.38
CA GLU A 797 28.40 4.13 -30.42
C GLU A 797 28.73 2.68 -30.81
N GLU A 798 30.01 2.36 -31.04
CA GLU A 798 30.48 1.00 -31.37
C GLU A 798 30.17 -0.03 -30.27
N LYS A 799 30.08 0.39 -29.00
CA LYS A 799 29.64 -0.47 -27.89
C LYS A 799 28.17 -0.85 -27.99
N ASN A 800 27.38 -0.05 -28.71
CA ASN A 800 25.95 -0.27 -28.96
C ASN A 800 25.15 -0.45 -27.66
N LEU A 801 25.47 0.39 -26.67
CA LEU A 801 24.68 0.52 -25.45
C LEU A 801 23.52 1.48 -25.73
N MET A 802 22.30 0.99 -25.57
CA MET A 802 21.04 1.69 -25.84
C MET A 802 20.12 1.64 -24.62
N ASP A 803 19.25 2.64 -24.47
CA ASP A 803 18.26 2.77 -23.39
C ASP A 803 18.88 2.64 -21.98
N CYS A 804 20.08 3.19 -21.83
CA CYS A 804 20.80 3.37 -20.57
C CYS A 804 21.57 4.70 -20.60
N LEU A 805 21.80 5.28 -19.41
CA LEU A 805 22.53 6.53 -19.26
C LEU A 805 23.98 6.23 -18.88
N ILE A 806 24.92 6.55 -19.76
CA ILE A 806 26.34 6.25 -19.56
C ILE A 806 27.03 7.43 -18.87
N PHE A 807 27.58 7.17 -17.69
CA PHE A 807 28.31 8.14 -16.88
C PHE A 807 29.83 8.00 -17.05
N PRO A 808 30.58 9.11 -16.93
CA PRO A 808 32.03 9.11 -17.04
C PRO A 808 32.66 8.38 -15.85
N GLN A 809 33.79 7.75 -16.08
CA GLN A 809 34.61 7.15 -15.02
C GLN A 809 35.70 8.11 -14.48
N LYS A 810 35.66 9.39 -14.87
CA LYS A 810 36.62 10.44 -14.52
C LYS A 810 35.92 11.59 -13.79
N GLY A 811 36.66 12.26 -12.92
CA GLY A 811 36.22 13.49 -12.26
C GLY A 811 36.49 13.49 -10.77
N GLU A 812 36.02 14.54 -10.10
CA GLU A 812 36.20 14.70 -8.65
C GLU A 812 35.17 13.89 -7.85
N ARG A 813 33.97 13.68 -8.40
CA ARG A 813 32.86 12.96 -7.77
C ARG A 813 31.97 12.28 -8.82
N PRO A 814 31.51 11.03 -8.64
CA PRO A 814 30.65 10.36 -9.61
C PRO A 814 29.29 11.06 -9.75
N HIS A 815 28.85 11.38 -10.98
CA HIS A 815 27.52 11.97 -11.23
C HIS A 815 26.34 11.18 -10.66
N PRO A 816 26.34 9.82 -10.65
CA PRO A 816 25.32 9.06 -9.93
C PRO A 816 25.20 9.47 -8.46
N ASN A 817 26.33 9.66 -7.78
CA ASN A 817 26.38 10.04 -6.36
C ASN A 817 25.92 11.50 -6.14
N GLU A 818 26.13 12.38 -7.11
CA GLU A 818 25.63 13.75 -7.09
C GLU A 818 24.11 13.82 -7.25
N CYS A 819 23.50 12.82 -7.87
CA CYS A 819 22.06 12.69 -8.04
C CYS A 819 21.45 11.92 -6.86
N SER A 820 21.25 12.60 -5.73
CA SER A 820 20.64 12.02 -4.52
C SER A 820 21.37 10.77 -3.99
N GLY A 821 22.71 10.79 -4.00
CA GLY A 821 23.54 9.71 -3.45
C GLY A 821 23.39 8.38 -4.19
N GLY A 822 23.09 8.42 -5.48
CA GLY A 822 22.92 7.22 -6.30
C GLY A 822 24.20 6.46 -6.59
N ASP A 823 24.02 5.24 -7.04
CA ASP A 823 25.06 4.32 -7.48
C ASP A 823 24.66 3.66 -8.82
N LEU A 824 25.43 2.68 -9.28
CA LEU A 824 25.16 1.92 -10.51
C LEU A 824 24.64 0.51 -10.19
N ASP A 825 24.00 0.30 -9.04
CA ASP A 825 23.48 -1.01 -8.60
C ASP A 825 22.05 -1.33 -9.09
N GLY A 826 21.51 -0.40 -9.88
CA GLY A 826 20.22 -0.46 -10.57
C GLY A 826 19.35 0.78 -10.38
N ASP A 827 19.96 1.89 -9.94
CA ASP A 827 19.30 3.19 -9.85
C ASP A 827 18.80 3.66 -11.23
N LEU A 828 17.64 4.32 -11.21
CA LEU A 828 16.96 4.85 -12.38
C LEU A 828 17.04 6.38 -12.37
N PHE A 829 17.54 6.94 -13.46
CA PHE A 829 17.77 8.37 -13.61
C PHE A 829 16.70 8.98 -14.53
N PHE A 830 16.08 10.05 -14.05
CA PHE A 830 15.35 10.98 -14.89
C PHE A 830 16.35 11.74 -15.74
N ILE A 831 16.16 11.72 -17.06
CA ILE A 831 16.89 12.56 -18.00
C ILE A 831 15.91 13.28 -18.91
N SER A 832 16.11 14.58 -19.12
CA SER A 832 15.36 15.36 -20.10
C SER A 832 16.28 16.33 -20.85
N TRP A 833 16.06 16.43 -22.15
CA TRP A 833 16.68 17.41 -23.06
C TRP A 833 15.70 18.52 -23.44
N ASP A 834 14.60 18.67 -22.71
CA ASP A 834 13.69 19.78 -22.89
C ASP A 834 14.34 21.08 -22.40
N LYS A 835 14.57 22.02 -23.32
CA LYS A 835 15.24 23.30 -23.03
C LYS A 835 14.49 24.10 -21.96
N ASP A 836 13.17 23.96 -21.88
CA ASP A 836 12.37 24.68 -20.90
C ASP A 836 12.41 24.03 -19.51
N LEU A 837 12.81 22.75 -19.40
CA LEU A 837 13.02 22.05 -18.13
C LEU A 837 14.47 22.10 -17.64
N VAL A 838 15.44 22.48 -18.49
CA VAL A 838 16.83 22.68 -18.06
C VAL A 838 16.89 23.92 -17.15
N PRO A 839 17.24 23.76 -15.86
CA PRO A 839 17.20 24.90 -14.95
C PRO A 839 18.27 25.95 -15.29
N PRO A 840 17.96 27.26 -15.15
CA PRO A 840 18.89 28.33 -15.44
C PRO A 840 20.02 28.47 -14.40
N ARG A 841 19.83 27.91 -13.19
CA ARG A 841 20.84 27.88 -12.12
C ARG A 841 21.03 26.47 -11.59
N THR A 842 22.22 26.21 -11.07
CA THR A 842 22.57 24.97 -10.36
C THR A 842 23.06 25.27 -8.95
N VAL A 843 23.03 24.26 -8.09
CA VAL A 843 23.49 24.32 -6.70
C VAL A 843 24.42 23.12 -6.48
N PRO A 844 25.47 23.24 -5.65
CA PRO A 844 26.32 22.10 -5.33
C PRO A 844 25.50 20.90 -4.81
N PRO A 845 25.86 19.67 -5.20
CA PRO A 845 25.17 18.47 -4.73
C PRO A 845 25.36 18.29 -3.23
N MET A 846 24.35 17.75 -2.56
CA MET A 846 24.45 17.42 -1.13
C MET A 846 25.55 16.38 -0.90
N ASP A 847 26.20 16.42 0.28
CA ASP A 847 27.10 15.35 0.70
C ASP A 847 26.29 14.11 1.16
N TYR A 848 26.50 12.99 0.46
CA TYR A 848 25.87 11.71 0.73
C TYR A 848 26.83 10.70 1.36
N SER A 849 27.88 11.18 2.03
CA SER A 849 28.85 10.34 2.74
C SER A 849 28.14 9.37 3.70
N ALA A 850 28.37 8.07 3.46
CA ALA A 850 27.69 7.01 4.20
C ALA A 850 28.02 7.09 5.69
N ARG A 851 26.99 7.12 6.53
CA ARG A 851 27.17 7.06 7.98
C ARG A 851 27.63 5.66 8.40
N ARG A 852 28.55 5.61 9.36
CA ARG A 852 29.07 4.34 9.87
C ARG A 852 27.92 3.54 10.52
N PRO A 853 27.66 2.30 10.08
CA PRO A 853 26.70 1.43 10.74
C PRO A 853 27.11 1.19 12.18
N ARG A 854 26.12 0.95 13.06
CA ARG A 854 26.40 0.48 14.41
C ARG A 854 27.00 -0.93 14.34
N MET A 855 28.18 -1.09 14.90
CA MET A 855 28.93 -2.36 14.94
C MET A 855 28.75 -3.02 16.31
N MET A 856 28.50 -4.31 16.30
CA MET A 856 28.47 -5.17 17.48
C MET A 856 29.87 -5.74 17.75
N ASP A 857 30.14 -6.07 19.00
CA ASP A 857 31.37 -6.74 19.45
C ASP A 857 31.30 -8.28 19.31
N HIS A 858 30.14 -8.82 18.95
CA HIS A 858 29.86 -10.25 18.77
C HIS A 858 29.17 -10.54 17.43
N ASP A 859 28.91 -11.83 17.15
CA ASP A 859 28.18 -12.25 15.94
C ASP A 859 26.71 -11.89 16.12
N VAL A 860 26.11 -11.24 15.11
CA VAL A 860 24.70 -10.79 15.18
C VAL A 860 23.78 -11.98 15.48
N THR A 861 22.97 -11.88 16.54
CA THR A 861 22.00 -12.94 16.88
C THR A 861 20.65 -12.72 16.20
N PHE A 862 19.83 -13.77 16.18
CA PHE A 862 18.52 -13.72 15.54
C PHE A 862 17.52 -12.86 16.31
N GLU A 863 17.58 -12.90 17.63
CA GLU A 863 16.78 -12.10 18.54
C GLU A 863 17.07 -10.60 18.34
N GLU A 864 18.31 -10.24 18.04
CA GLU A 864 18.68 -8.86 17.71
C GLU A 864 18.07 -8.40 16.38
N ILE A 865 18.00 -9.29 15.38
CA ILE A 865 17.34 -9.00 14.09
C ILE A 865 15.82 -8.85 14.27
N GLN A 866 15.20 -9.73 15.06
CA GLN A 866 13.77 -9.65 15.42
C GLN A 866 13.48 -8.34 16.17
N LYS A 867 14.33 -7.98 17.13
CA LYS A 867 14.21 -6.71 17.87
C LYS A 867 14.41 -5.51 16.96
N PHE A 868 15.39 -5.56 16.05
CA PHE A 868 15.62 -4.51 15.06
C PHE A 868 14.40 -4.28 14.16
N PHE A 869 13.68 -5.34 13.76
CA PHE A 869 12.45 -5.21 12.99
C PHE A 869 11.40 -4.35 13.73
N VAL A 870 11.16 -4.62 15.02
CA VAL A 870 10.17 -3.86 15.80
C VAL A 870 10.67 -2.45 16.13
N ASP A 871 11.97 -2.28 16.42
CA ASP A 871 12.57 -0.97 16.63
C ASP A 871 12.53 -0.11 15.35
N TYR A 872 12.63 -0.72 14.16
CA TYR A 872 12.44 -0.03 12.88
C TYR A 872 11.02 0.52 12.75
N MET A 873 9.99 -0.29 13.10
CA MET A 873 8.59 0.13 13.04
C MET A 873 8.30 1.36 13.91
N ILE A 874 9.03 1.54 15.01
CA ILE A 874 8.89 2.72 15.90
C ILE A 874 9.54 3.96 15.30
N ASN A 875 10.62 3.81 14.53
CA ASN A 875 11.45 4.93 14.10
C ASN A 875 11.39 5.23 12.59
N ASP A 876 10.50 4.57 11.85
CA ASP A 876 10.28 4.82 10.42
C ASP A 876 9.60 6.19 10.19
N ASN A 877 10.42 7.22 10.04
CA ASN A 877 9.99 8.61 9.81
C ASN A 877 10.09 9.06 8.35
N LEU A 878 10.48 8.17 7.41
CA LEU A 878 10.82 8.54 6.02
C LEU A 878 9.69 9.32 5.33
N GLY A 879 8.46 8.78 5.37
CA GLY A 879 7.29 9.43 4.76
C GLY A 879 6.88 10.74 5.44
N ALA A 880 7.11 10.86 6.75
CA ALA A 880 6.81 12.08 7.50
C ALA A 880 7.79 13.21 7.16
N ILE A 881 9.07 12.87 6.99
CA ILE A 881 10.14 13.81 6.57
C ILE A 881 9.89 14.29 5.14
N SER A 882 9.62 13.36 4.21
CA SER A 882 9.28 13.71 2.81
C SER A 882 8.04 14.62 2.74
N THR A 883 6.99 14.32 3.51
CA THR A 883 5.82 15.20 3.61
C THR A 883 6.19 16.58 4.16
N ALA A 884 7.00 16.65 5.23
CA ALA A 884 7.39 17.92 5.82
C ALA A 884 8.20 18.77 4.82
N HIS A 885 9.12 18.15 4.10
CA HIS A 885 9.91 18.83 3.06
C HIS A 885 9.00 19.44 2.01
N LEU A 886 8.05 18.67 1.49
CA LEU A 886 7.10 19.14 0.49
C LEU A 886 6.29 20.37 0.96
N VAL A 887 5.84 20.37 2.22
CA VAL A 887 5.07 21.48 2.79
C VAL A 887 5.94 22.73 2.97
N HIS A 888 7.14 22.60 3.55
CA HIS A 888 8.00 23.76 3.77
C HIS A 888 8.52 24.32 2.44
N ALA A 889 8.90 23.47 1.49
CA ALA A 889 9.38 23.91 0.19
C ALA A 889 8.28 24.59 -0.67
N ASP A 890 7.02 24.28 -0.42
CA ASP A 890 5.89 24.98 -1.03
C ASP A 890 5.58 26.33 -0.35
N ARG A 891 5.76 26.39 0.98
CA ARG A 891 5.35 27.54 1.80
C ARG A 891 6.39 28.65 1.89
N GLU A 892 7.66 28.28 2.01
CA GLU A 892 8.74 29.24 2.30
C GLU A 892 9.20 29.96 1.01
N PRO A 893 9.57 31.25 1.07
CA PRO A 893 9.96 32.03 -0.12
C PRO A 893 11.14 31.44 -0.90
N ASP A 894 12.13 30.89 -0.19
CA ASP A 894 13.32 30.26 -0.77
C ASP A 894 13.07 28.80 -1.21
N LYS A 895 11.83 28.32 -1.09
CA LYS A 895 11.39 26.98 -1.49
C LYS A 895 12.29 25.89 -0.89
N ALA A 896 12.85 24.98 -1.70
CA ALA A 896 13.71 23.90 -1.24
C ALA A 896 15.12 24.36 -0.80
N LEU A 897 15.50 25.63 -1.00
CA LEU A 897 16.73 26.21 -0.46
C LEU A 897 16.59 26.71 0.98
N ASP A 898 15.36 26.77 1.52
CA ASP A 898 15.15 27.15 2.91
C ASP A 898 15.89 26.21 3.87
N SER A 899 16.43 26.76 4.95
CA SER A 899 17.18 26.02 5.96
C SER A 899 16.43 24.79 6.52
N LYS A 900 15.10 24.86 6.67
CA LYS A 900 14.28 23.73 7.10
C LYS A 900 14.28 22.62 6.07
N CYS A 901 14.18 22.97 4.78
CA CYS A 901 14.16 22.03 3.67
C CYS A 901 15.52 21.32 3.53
N LEU A 902 16.64 22.07 3.62
CA LEU A 902 17.99 21.50 3.60
C LEU A 902 18.21 20.52 4.76
N GLN A 903 17.77 20.88 5.97
CA GLN A 903 17.82 19.99 7.13
C GLN A 903 16.95 18.74 6.93
N LEU A 904 15.77 18.90 6.33
CA LEU A 904 14.88 17.77 6.01
C LEU A 904 15.47 16.86 4.92
N ALA A 905 16.22 17.39 3.95
CA ALA A 905 16.93 16.59 2.96
C ALA A 905 18.03 15.73 3.62
N ASP A 906 18.80 16.27 4.57
CA ASP A 906 19.76 15.49 5.38
C ASP A 906 19.07 14.40 6.20
N LEU A 907 18.00 14.74 6.92
CA LEU A 907 17.22 13.75 7.68
C LEU A 907 16.60 12.69 6.77
N HIS A 908 16.20 13.04 5.55
CA HIS A 908 15.64 12.09 4.60
C HIS A 908 16.71 11.09 4.12
N SER A 909 17.91 11.57 3.79
CA SER A 909 19.05 10.70 3.45
C SER A 909 19.34 9.69 4.56
N GLN A 910 19.37 10.17 5.82
CA GLN A 910 19.53 9.32 6.99
C GLN A 910 18.42 8.27 7.11
N ALA A 911 17.17 8.66 6.87
CA ALA A 911 16.01 7.77 6.97
C ALA A 911 16.00 6.69 5.89
N VAL A 912 16.48 6.98 4.67
CA VAL A 912 16.63 6.00 3.58
C VAL A 912 17.62 4.90 3.99
N ASP A 913 18.73 5.30 4.59
CA ASP A 913 19.79 4.39 5.00
C ASP A 913 19.55 3.70 6.34
N PHE A 914 18.52 4.09 7.10
CA PHE A 914 18.19 3.50 8.40
C PHE A 914 18.10 1.96 8.35
N ALA A 915 17.52 1.40 7.28
CA ALA A 915 17.41 -0.05 7.10
C ALA A 915 18.76 -0.77 7.00
N LYS A 916 19.85 -0.06 6.66
CA LYS A 916 21.22 -0.59 6.50
C LYS A 916 22.17 -0.13 7.62
N THR A 917 21.94 1.04 8.21
CA THR A 917 22.83 1.64 9.23
C THR A 917 22.35 1.34 10.65
N GLY A 918 21.04 1.13 10.84
CA GLY A 918 20.41 0.98 12.15
C GLY A 918 20.29 2.28 12.94
N ALA A 919 20.63 3.43 12.35
CA ALA A 919 20.51 4.74 12.97
C ALA A 919 19.24 5.47 12.48
N PRO A 920 18.26 5.75 13.36
CA PRO A 920 17.02 6.40 12.95
C PRO A 920 17.22 7.91 12.72
N ALA A 921 16.45 8.47 11.78
CA ALA A 921 16.36 9.92 11.61
C ALA A 921 15.28 10.48 12.55
N GLU A 922 15.69 11.37 13.46
CA GLU A 922 14.78 12.04 14.39
C GLU A 922 14.42 13.42 13.87
N MET A 923 13.17 13.60 13.44
CA MET A 923 12.69 14.90 12.95
C MET A 923 12.36 15.85 14.12
N PRO A 924 13.06 16.99 14.26
CA PRO A 924 12.79 18.00 15.28
C PRO A 924 11.35 18.54 15.20
N ARG A 925 10.79 18.95 16.34
CA ARG A 925 9.40 19.48 16.39
C ARG A 925 9.19 20.72 15.53
N ILE A 926 10.21 21.57 15.38
CA ILE A 926 10.13 22.79 14.57
C ILE A 926 9.95 22.49 13.07
N LEU A 927 10.42 21.33 12.61
CA LEU A 927 10.27 20.90 11.21
C LEU A 927 8.92 20.23 10.94
N LYS A 928 8.10 19.95 11.96
CA LYS A 928 6.78 19.32 11.77
C LYS A 928 5.75 20.34 11.29
N PRO A 929 5.14 20.15 10.10
CA PRO A 929 4.14 21.08 9.60
C PRO A 929 2.88 21.12 10.48
N LYS A 930 2.31 22.33 10.63
CA LYS A 930 1.05 22.56 11.37
C LYS A 930 -0.15 22.73 10.43
N GLU A 931 0.11 23.25 9.23
CA GLU A 931 -0.88 23.47 8.17
C GLU A 931 -0.35 22.79 6.90
N PHE A 932 -1.26 22.38 6.01
CA PHE A 932 -0.92 21.63 4.80
C PHE A 932 -1.47 22.35 3.55
N PRO A 933 -0.78 22.29 2.39
CA PRO A 933 -1.30 22.89 1.18
C PRO A 933 -2.54 22.13 0.65
N ASP A 934 -3.40 22.85 -0.06
CA ASP A 934 -4.65 22.36 -0.64
C ASP A 934 -4.47 21.12 -1.52
N PHE A 935 -3.40 21.04 -2.32
CA PHE A 935 -3.12 19.90 -3.19
C PHE A 935 -2.84 18.57 -2.44
N MET A 936 -2.67 18.61 -1.11
CA MET A 936 -2.50 17.41 -0.28
C MET A 936 -3.82 16.84 0.27
N GLU A 937 -4.95 17.55 0.11
CA GLU A 937 -6.30 17.08 0.48
C GLU A 937 -6.42 16.57 1.93
N ARG A 938 -5.74 17.24 2.89
CA ARG A 938 -5.79 16.91 4.31
C ARG A 938 -6.96 17.60 5.01
N TRP A 939 -8.17 17.27 4.60
CA TRP A 939 -9.43 17.87 5.10
C TRP A 939 -9.61 17.80 6.62
N GLU A 940 -8.94 16.86 7.29
CA GLU A 940 -8.96 16.73 8.74
C GLU A 940 -7.97 17.65 9.48
N LYS A 941 -7.17 18.44 8.75
CA LYS A 941 -6.15 19.34 9.32
C LYS A 941 -6.31 20.76 8.76
N PRO A 942 -5.75 21.78 9.45
CA PRO A 942 -5.65 23.13 8.89
C PRO A 942 -4.95 23.11 7.52
N MET A 943 -5.53 23.82 6.54
CA MET A 943 -4.98 23.91 5.19
C MET A 943 -4.84 25.35 4.71
N TYR A 944 -3.95 25.57 3.74
CA TYR A 944 -3.79 26.83 3.02
C TYR A 944 -3.79 26.59 1.50
N ILE A 945 -4.13 27.63 0.72
CA ILE A 945 -4.07 27.57 -0.75
C ILE A 945 -2.62 27.77 -1.18
N SER A 946 -2.01 26.77 -1.83
CA SER A 946 -0.66 26.89 -2.38
C SER A 946 -0.66 27.80 -3.60
N ASN A 947 0.22 28.80 -3.62
CA ASN A 947 0.40 29.70 -4.77
C ASN A 947 1.50 29.24 -5.74
N GLY A 948 2.25 28.18 -5.38
CA GLY A 948 3.31 27.63 -6.23
C GLY A 948 2.78 26.71 -7.33
N ALA A 949 3.68 26.20 -8.17
CA ALA A 949 3.38 25.29 -9.28
C ALA A 949 2.43 24.15 -8.89
N LEU A 950 2.70 23.43 -7.79
CA LEU A 950 1.88 22.29 -7.37
C LEU A 950 0.42 22.67 -7.07
N GLY A 951 0.20 23.81 -6.41
CA GLY A 951 -1.15 24.31 -6.13
C GLY A 951 -1.90 24.69 -7.41
N LYS A 952 -1.23 25.39 -8.34
CA LYS A 952 -1.80 25.75 -9.64
C LYS A 952 -2.18 24.51 -10.46
N LEU A 953 -1.26 23.57 -10.59
CA LEU A 953 -1.44 22.30 -11.30
C LEU A 953 -2.62 21.48 -10.72
N TYR A 954 -2.68 21.36 -9.39
CA TYR A 954 -3.79 20.68 -8.71
C TYR A 954 -5.14 21.33 -9.03
N ARG A 955 -5.25 22.66 -8.90
CA ARG A 955 -6.52 23.37 -9.15
C ARG A 955 -6.93 23.32 -10.62
N ALA A 956 -5.97 23.40 -11.55
CA ALA A 956 -6.23 23.22 -12.97
C ALA A 956 -6.81 21.81 -13.26
N CYS A 957 -6.20 20.76 -12.69
CA CYS A 957 -6.70 19.39 -12.82
C CYS A 957 -8.10 19.22 -12.19
N VAL A 958 -8.35 19.79 -11.01
CA VAL A 958 -9.68 19.75 -10.36
C VAL A 958 -10.73 20.46 -11.22
N GLY A 959 -10.40 21.59 -11.84
CA GLY A 959 -11.29 22.30 -12.76
C GLY A 959 -11.73 21.44 -13.95
N SER A 960 -10.81 20.68 -14.54
CA SER A 960 -11.11 19.75 -15.64
C SER A 960 -11.98 18.55 -15.20
N VAL A 961 -11.83 18.06 -13.96
CA VAL A 961 -12.57 16.90 -13.44
C VAL A 961 -14.06 17.21 -13.16
N VAL A 962 -14.40 18.47 -12.86
CA VAL A 962 -15.78 18.88 -12.52
C VAL A 962 -16.71 18.90 -13.76
N GLN A 963 -16.17 18.92 -14.97
CA GLN A 963 -16.98 19.08 -16.19
C GLN A 963 -17.62 17.79 -16.73
N GLU A 964 -17.21 16.59 -16.31
CA GLU A 964 -17.71 15.38 -16.95
C GLU A 964 -17.85 14.19 -15.99
N LYS A 965 -19.10 13.93 -15.58
CA LYS A 965 -19.53 12.64 -15.01
C LYS A 965 -20.69 12.10 -15.83
N ARG A 966 -20.38 11.42 -16.93
CA ARG A 966 -21.28 10.39 -17.48
C ARG A 966 -20.52 9.08 -17.45
N GLY A 967 -20.91 8.19 -16.54
CA GLY A 967 -20.39 6.83 -16.55
C GLY A 967 -20.94 6.09 -17.77
N PHE A 968 -20.10 5.27 -18.42
CA PHE A 968 -20.57 4.30 -19.39
C PHE A 968 -21.43 3.26 -18.66
N VAL A 969 -22.70 3.15 -19.04
CA VAL A 969 -23.63 2.14 -18.52
C VAL A 969 -23.95 1.20 -19.66
N TRP A 970 -23.46 -0.03 -19.59
CA TRP A 970 -23.79 -1.07 -20.55
C TRP A 970 -25.28 -1.40 -20.46
N SER A 971 -25.99 -1.40 -21.59
CA SER A 971 -27.42 -1.64 -21.68
C SER A 971 -27.76 -2.44 -22.94
N GLU A 972 -28.91 -3.09 -22.95
CA GLU A 972 -29.38 -3.90 -24.08
C GLU A 972 -29.39 -3.11 -25.42
N PRO A 973 -29.84 -1.84 -25.49
CA PRO A 973 -29.73 -1.03 -26.71
C PRO A 973 -28.30 -0.78 -27.18
N ILE A 974 -27.34 -0.67 -26.24
CA ILE A 974 -25.93 -0.51 -26.59
C ILE A 974 -25.37 -1.85 -27.07
N ALA A 975 -25.79 -2.98 -26.49
CA ALA A 975 -25.40 -4.31 -26.96
C ALA A 975 -25.86 -4.56 -28.40
N GLU A 976 -27.09 -4.17 -28.75
CA GLU A 976 -27.61 -4.24 -30.11
C GLU A 976 -26.81 -3.35 -31.08
N ALA A 977 -26.54 -2.10 -30.68
CA ALA A 977 -25.79 -1.15 -31.51
C ALA A 977 -24.30 -1.52 -31.66
N ALA A 978 -23.72 -2.20 -30.67
CA ALA A 978 -22.29 -2.52 -30.63
C ALA A 978 -21.93 -3.91 -31.16
N TYR A 979 -22.92 -4.73 -31.55
CA TYR A 979 -22.67 -6.07 -32.06
C TYR A 979 -22.03 -6.03 -33.45
N ASP A 980 -20.76 -6.45 -33.53
CA ASP A 980 -19.96 -6.44 -34.75
C ASP A 980 -20.26 -7.67 -35.62
N GLN A 981 -21.04 -7.47 -36.69
CA GLN A 981 -21.39 -8.53 -37.64
C GLN A 981 -20.15 -9.07 -38.40
N ASP A 982 -19.07 -8.30 -38.50
CA ASP A 982 -17.85 -8.77 -39.16
C ASP A 982 -17.21 -9.93 -38.38
N LEU A 983 -17.46 -10.03 -37.07
CA LEU A 983 -16.91 -11.11 -36.25
C LEU A 983 -17.71 -12.42 -36.34
N GLN A 984 -18.82 -12.48 -37.11
CA GLN A 984 -19.59 -13.71 -37.30
C GLN A 984 -18.93 -14.67 -38.30
N VAL A 985 -18.71 -15.92 -37.90
CA VAL A 985 -18.27 -17.01 -38.76
C VAL A 985 -19.40 -18.01 -38.94
N GLY A 986 -19.53 -18.63 -40.11
CA GLY A 986 -20.57 -19.64 -40.35
C GLY A 986 -20.34 -20.92 -39.54
N GLY A 987 -21.43 -21.51 -39.01
CA GLY A 987 -21.39 -22.78 -38.29
C GLY A 987 -20.98 -22.68 -36.82
N ILE A 988 -21.26 -21.55 -36.16
CA ILE A 988 -21.01 -21.37 -34.71
C ILE A 988 -21.97 -22.19 -33.83
N GLU A 989 -23.08 -22.67 -34.39
CA GLU A 989 -24.11 -23.43 -33.67
C GLU A 989 -23.55 -24.72 -33.06
N SER A 990 -22.54 -25.33 -33.70
CA SER A 990 -21.89 -26.56 -33.21
C SER A 990 -21.05 -26.34 -31.95
N VAL A 991 -20.60 -25.11 -31.69
CA VAL A 991 -19.69 -24.76 -30.59
C VAL A 991 -20.32 -23.81 -29.56
N LEU A 992 -21.58 -23.43 -29.75
CA LEU A 992 -22.27 -22.42 -28.95
C LEU A 992 -22.40 -22.83 -27.48
N GLU A 993 -22.75 -24.10 -27.21
CA GLU A 993 -22.88 -24.60 -25.83
C GLU A 993 -21.52 -24.64 -25.11
N VAL A 994 -20.45 -24.96 -25.83
CA VAL A 994 -19.08 -24.90 -25.30
C VAL A 994 -18.70 -23.46 -24.97
N ALA A 995 -19.00 -22.51 -25.87
CA ALA A 995 -18.75 -21.09 -25.64
C ALA A 995 -19.53 -20.54 -24.43
N LYS A 996 -20.81 -20.90 -24.29
CA LYS A 996 -21.63 -20.54 -23.10
C LYS A 996 -21.01 -21.09 -21.81
N GLY A 997 -20.58 -22.35 -21.82
CA GLY A 997 -19.92 -22.97 -20.67
C GLY A 997 -18.61 -22.27 -20.28
N HIS A 998 -17.79 -21.87 -21.26
CA HIS A 998 -16.57 -21.10 -21.00
C HIS A 998 -16.86 -19.68 -20.48
N ARG A 999 -17.85 -18.99 -21.05
CA ARG A 999 -18.27 -17.66 -20.60
C ARG A 999 -18.76 -17.70 -19.16
N ASP A 1000 -19.65 -18.63 -18.83
CA ASP A 1000 -20.20 -18.74 -17.48
C ASP A 1000 -19.10 -19.06 -16.44
N LEU A 1001 -18.13 -19.92 -16.80
CA LEU A 1001 -16.95 -20.20 -15.97
C LEU A 1001 -16.04 -18.97 -15.78
N TYR A 1002 -15.85 -18.18 -16.84
CA TYR A 1002 -15.08 -16.94 -16.77
C TYR A 1002 -15.75 -15.90 -15.85
N ILE A 1003 -17.06 -15.69 -16.01
CA ILE A 1003 -17.86 -14.79 -15.17
C ILE A 1003 -17.77 -15.22 -13.70
N GLU A 1004 -17.91 -16.52 -13.42
CA GLU A 1004 -17.82 -17.04 -12.06
C GLU A 1004 -16.47 -16.73 -11.42
N LYS A 1005 -15.37 -16.98 -12.15
CA LYS A 1005 -14.01 -16.68 -11.66
C LYS A 1005 -13.78 -15.19 -11.51
N MET A 1006 -14.27 -14.35 -12.43
CA MET A 1006 -14.17 -12.90 -12.34
C MET A 1006 -14.91 -12.37 -11.10
N LYS A 1007 -16.16 -12.79 -10.87
CA LYS A 1007 -16.93 -12.45 -9.67
C LYS A 1007 -16.20 -12.85 -8.39
N SER A 1008 -15.57 -14.02 -8.38
CA SER A 1008 -14.76 -14.48 -7.25
C SER A 1008 -13.58 -13.55 -6.97
N ILE A 1009 -12.86 -13.12 -8.00
CA ILE A 1009 -11.73 -12.18 -7.88
C ILE A 1009 -12.22 -10.80 -7.41
N MET A 1010 -13.31 -10.30 -7.98
CA MET A 1010 -13.90 -9.03 -7.61
C MET A 1010 -14.34 -9.00 -6.14
N ASN A 1011 -15.05 -10.03 -5.69
CA ASN A 1011 -15.49 -10.16 -4.30
C ASN A 1011 -14.29 -10.23 -3.34
N TYR A 1012 -13.23 -10.94 -3.71
CA TYR A 1012 -12.01 -11.06 -2.89
C TYR A 1012 -11.31 -9.72 -2.68
N TYR A 1013 -11.12 -8.93 -3.75
CA TYR A 1013 -10.42 -7.64 -3.69
C TYR A 1013 -11.35 -6.45 -3.39
N GLY A 1014 -12.66 -6.66 -3.34
CA GLY A 1014 -13.67 -5.61 -3.16
C GLY A 1014 -13.86 -4.71 -4.39
N ALA A 1015 -13.57 -5.22 -5.58
CA ALA A 1015 -13.83 -4.51 -6.84
C ALA A 1015 -15.32 -4.54 -7.19
N ARG A 1016 -15.82 -3.44 -7.74
CA ARG A 1016 -17.24 -3.24 -8.10
C ARG A 1016 -17.50 -3.46 -9.58
N THR A 1017 -16.51 -3.20 -10.43
CA THR A 1017 -16.63 -3.33 -11.88
C THR A 1017 -15.46 -4.14 -12.46
N GLU A 1018 -15.68 -4.74 -13.64
CA GLU A 1018 -14.71 -5.59 -14.30
C GLU A 1018 -13.38 -4.87 -14.56
N ASP A 1019 -13.44 -3.62 -15.05
CA ASP A 1019 -12.27 -2.82 -15.41
C ASP A 1019 -11.31 -2.54 -14.24
N GLU A 1020 -11.81 -2.53 -13.00
CA GLU A 1020 -10.98 -2.41 -11.81
C GLU A 1020 -10.06 -3.63 -11.63
N ILE A 1021 -10.52 -4.83 -12.03
CA ILE A 1021 -9.69 -6.05 -12.03
C ILE A 1021 -8.76 -6.07 -13.25
N LEU A 1022 -9.26 -5.67 -14.43
CA LEU A 1022 -8.47 -5.64 -15.66
C LEU A 1022 -7.26 -4.70 -15.56
N THR A 1023 -7.45 -3.54 -14.93
CA THR A 1023 -6.41 -2.51 -14.78
C THR A 1023 -5.68 -2.58 -13.43
N GLY A 1024 -6.26 -3.29 -12.45
CA GLY A 1024 -5.83 -3.30 -11.05
C GLY A 1024 -6.08 -1.97 -10.31
N ASN A 1025 -6.84 -1.04 -10.90
CA ASN A 1025 -7.13 0.26 -10.30
C ASN A 1025 -8.51 0.26 -9.64
N LEU A 1026 -8.56 0.17 -8.32
CA LEU A 1026 -9.80 0.29 -7.55
C LEU A 1026 -10.21 1.76 -7.42
N ARG A 1027 -11.45 2.10 -7.81
CA ARG A 1027 -12.05 3.44 -7.61
C ARG A 1027 -12.34 3.68 -6.13
N TYR A 1028 -12.82 2.64 -5.44
CA TYR A 1028 -13.12 2.69 -4.01
C TYR A 1028 -12.10 1.88 -3.21
N ARG A 1029 -11.08 2.56 -2.69
CA ARG A 1029 -10.07 1.93 -1.84
C ARG A 1029 -10.56 1.84 -0.40
N ALA A 1030 -10.35 0.69 0.24
CA ALA A 1030 -10.54 0.53 1.69
C ALA A 1030 -9.69 1.56 2.45
N ALA A 1031 -10.14 1.99 3.63
CA ALA A 1031 -9.50 3.07 4.40
C ALA A 1031 -7.99 2.84 4.63
N TYR A 1032 -7.60 1.60 4.94
CA TYR A 1032 -6.20 1.21 5.16
C TYR A 1032 -5.31 1.27 3.90
N LEU A 1033 -5.89 1.35 2.70
CA LEU A 1033 -5.18 1.48 1.41
C LEU A 1033 -5.15 2.92 0.89
N GLN A 1034 -6.02 3.80 1.38
CA GLN A 1034 -6.13 5.18 0.86
C GLN A 1034 -4.86 6.01 1.11
N ARG A 1035 -4.17 5.77 2.22
CA ARG A 1035 -2.98 6.52 2.65
C ARG A 1035 -1.68 5.73 2.57
N ASP A 1036 -1.74 4.44 2.20
CA ASP A 1036 -0.59 3.57 1.99
C ASP A 1036 -0.50 3.18 0.51
N ASN A 1037 -0.02 4.13 -0.31
CA ASN A 1037 0.12 3.95 -1.76
C ASN A 1037 0.99 2.75 -2.13
N ARG A 1038 1.90 2.35 -1.24
CA ARG A 1038 2.77 1.21 -1.50
C ARG A 1038 2.05 -0.11 -1.30
N ARG A 1039 1.36 -0.29 -0.17
CA ARG A 1039 0.54 -1.48 0.06
C ARG A 1039 -0.54 -1.62 -1.01
N TYR A 1040 -1.09 -0.49 -1.47
CA TYR A 1040 -1.99 -0.45 -2.62
C TYR A 1040 -1.30 -0.87 -3.93
N GLY A 1041 -0.08 -0.39 -4.18
CA GLY A 1041 0.74 -0.84 -5.32
C GLY A 1041 1.00 -2.36 -5.30
N ASP A 1042 1.39 -2.90 -4.15
CA ASP A 1042 1.58 -4.35 -3.97
C ASP A 1042 0.27 -5.12 -4.23
N MET A 1043 -0.89 -4.58 -3.83
CA MET A 1043 -2.20 -5.18 -4.12
C MET A 1043 -2.54 -5.11 -5.62
N LYS A 1044 -2.30 -3.97 -6.28
CA LYS A 1044 -2.49 -3.81 -7.73
C LYS A 1044 -1.66 -4.84 -8.52
N ASP A 1045 -0.44 -5.11 -8.09
CA ASP A 1045 0.42 -6.13 -8.70
C ASP A 1045 -0.18 -7.53 -8.55
N ARG A 1046 -0.76 -7.85 -7.39
CA ARG A 1046 -1.45 -9.13 -7.16
C ARG A 1046 -2.71 -9.27 -8.00
N ILE A 1047 -3.56 -8.24 -8.05
CA ILE A 1047 -4.76 -8.21 -8.92
C ILE A 1047 -4.36 -8.45 -10.37
N SER A 1048 -3.36 -7.71 -10.86
CA SER A 1048 -2.85 -7.83 -12.24
C SER A 1048 -2.33 -9.24 -12.53
N LEU A 1049 -1.66 -9.86 -11.57
CA LEU A 1049 -1.13 -11.22 -11.71
C LEU A 1049 -2.26 -12.27 -11.71
N THR A 1050 -3.22 -12.15 -10.80
CA THR A 1050 -4.42 -13.00 -10.73
C THR A 1050 -5.21 -12.93 -12.03
N PHE A 1051 -5.43 -11.73 -12.58
CA PHE A 1051 -6.11 -11.55 -13.85
C PHE A 1051 -5.34 -12.19 -15.01
N LYS A 1052 -4.03 -11.96 -15.12
CA LYS A 1052 -3.19 -12.62 -16.15
C LYS A 1052 -3.25 -14.14 -16.07
N ASN A 1053 -3.36 -14.70 -14.86
CA ASN A 1053 -3.55 -16.13 -14.69
C ASN A 1053 -4.93 -16.60 -15.18
N LEU A 1054 -6.00 -15.85 -14.90
CA LEU A 1054 -7.34 -16.13 -15.44
C LEU A 1054 -7.34 -16.11 -16.98
N GLN A 1055 -6.69 -15.12 -17.61
CA GLN A 1055 -6.56 -15.08 -19.07
C GLN A 1055 -5.85 -16.31 -19.63
N LYS A 1056 -4.79 -16.80 -18.96
CA LYS A 1056 -4.10 -18.03 -19.36
C LYS A 1056 -4.97 -19.27 -19.22
N GLU A 1057 -5.72 -19.39 -18.11
CA GLU A 1057 -6.67 -20.48 -17.92
C GLU A 1057 -7.75 -20.48 -19.02
N ALA A 1058 -8.31 -19.31 -19.32
CA ALA A 1058 -9.29 -19.15 -20.39
C ALA A 1058 -8.72 -19.54 -21.76
N LYS A 1059 -7.49 -19.12 -22.09
CA LYS A 1059 -6.79 -19.59 -23.31
C LYS A 1059 -6.63 -21.11 -23.32
N GLY A 1060 -6.30 -21.72 -22.18
CA GLY A 1060 -6.24 -23.18 -22.07
C GLY A 1060 -7.59 -23.86 -22.33
N TRP A 1061 -8.71 -23.29 -21.85
CA TRP A 1061 -10.05 -23.83 -22.16
C TRP A 1061 -10.35 -23.73 -23.66
N PHE A 1062 -9.99 -22.60 -24.28
CA PHE A 1062 -10.13 -22.36 -25.71
C PHE A 1062 -9.36 -23.40 -26.54
N GLU A 1063 -8.06 -23.55 -26.27
CA GLU A 1063 -7.17 -24.49 -26.97
C GLU A 1063 -7.61 -25.95 -26.78
N SER A 1064 -7.97 -26.34 -25.56
CA SER A 1064 -8.38 -27.72 -25.25
C SER A 1064 -9.72 -28.15 -25.85
N SER A 1065 -10.59 -27.19 -26.18
CA SER A 1065 -11.95 -27.47 -26.67
C SER A 1065 -12.08 -27.25 -28.17
N CYS A 1066 -10.99 -26.90 -28.85
CA CYS A 1066 -10.98 -26.63 -30.28
C CYS A 1066 -10.32 -27.78 -31.05
N ARG A 1067 -10.94 -28.21 -32.15
CA ARG A 1067 -10.30 -29.10 -33.14
C ARG A 1067 -9.46 -28.25 -34.11
N ASP A 1068 -8.43 -28.84 -34.70
CA ASP A 1068 -7.59 -28.15 -35.70
C ASP A 1068 -8.47 -27.59 -36.84
N GLY A 1069 -8.45 -26.26 -37.03
CA GLY A 1069 -9.24 -25.55 -38.04
C GLY A 1069 -10.56 -24.93 -37.57
N GLU A 1070 -10.96 -25.09 -36.30
CA GLU A 1070 -12.21 -24.50 -35.76
C GLU A 1070 -12.00 -23.25 -34.88
N HIS A 1071 -10.76 -22.75 -34.78
CA HIS A 1071 -10.40 -21.64 -33.89
C HIS A 1071 -11.21 -20.37 -34.17
N GLU A 1072 -11.46 -20.05 -35.43
CA GLU A 1072 -12.24 -18.87 -35.82
C GLU A 1072 -13.72 -19.00 -35.41
N LYS A 1073 -14.30 -20.21 -35.56
CA LYS A 1073 -15.68 -20.49 -35.14
C LYS A 1073 -15.85 -20.35 -33.64
N LEU A 1074 -14.94 -20.92 -32.85
CA LEU A 1074 -15.03 -20.83 -31.39
C LEU A 1074 -14.81 -19.40 -30.89
N ALA A 1075 -13.86 -18.66 -31.48
CA ALA A 1075 -13.64 -17.24 -31.14
C ALA A 1075 -14.87 -16.39 -31.48
N SER A 1076 -15.44 -16.57 -32.67
CA SER A 1076 -16.70 -15.95 -33.08
C SER A 1076 -17.85 -16.29 -32.13
N ALA A 1077 -17.97 -17.56 -31.72
CA ALA A 1077 -18.97 -17.99 -30.76
C ALA A 1077 -18.77 -17.37 -29.37
N TRP A 1078 -17.53 -17.23 -28.89
CA TRP A 1078 -17.21 -16.50 -27.64
C TRP A 1078 -17.67 -15.04 -27.71
N TYR A 1079 -17.41 -14.36 -28.82
CA TYR A 1079 -17.90 -13.00 -29.04
C TYR A 1079 -19.43 -12.96 -29.06
N HIS A 1080 -20.06 -13.89 -29.79
CA HIS A 1080 -21.51 -13.98 -29.93
C HIS A 1080 -22.23 -14.17 -28.59
N VAL A 1081 -21.79 -15.12 -27.75
CA VAL A 1081 -22.44 -15.37 -26.45
C VAL A 1081 -22.24 -14.25 -25.43
N THR A 1082 -21.31 -13.32 -25.67
CA THR A 1082 -21.06 -12.17 -24.78
C THR A 1082 -21.77 -10.91 -25.26
N TYR A 1083 -21.76 -10.63 -26.57
CA TYR A 1083 -22.22 -9.36 -27.13
C TYR A 1083 -23.62 -9.41 -27.75
N HIS A 1084 -24.13 -10.59 -28.15
CA HIS A 1084 -25.41 -10.65 -28.85
C HIS A 1084 -26.59 -10.35 -27.92
N PRO A 1085 -27.59 -9.53 -28.32
CA PRO A 1085 -28.73 -9.16 -27.48
C PRO A 1085 -29.50 -10.35 -26.88
N LEU A 1086 -29.64 -11.44 -27.65
CA LEU A 1086 -30.30 -12.69 -27.17
C LEU A 1086 -29.61 -13.34 -25.96
N HIS A 1087 -28.38 -12.94 -25.65
CA HIS A 1087 -27.59 -13.46 -24.54
C HIS A 1087 -27.31 -12.41 -23.47
N PHE A 1088 -27.95 -11.24 -23.56
CA PHE A 1088 -27.85 -10.17 -22.57
C PHE A 1088 -28.39 -10.62 -21.20
N ARG A 1089 -27.66 -10.31 -20.12
CA ARG A 1089 -28.03 -10.55 -18.72
C ARG A 1089 -27.76 -9.31 -17.88
N GLU A 1090 -28.71 -8.81 -17.10
CA GLU A 1090 -28.55 -7.57 -16.32
C GLU A 1090 -27.45 -7.60 -15.24
N ASP A 1091 -26.89 -8.77 -14.89
CA ASP A 1091 -25.99 -8.92 -13.75
C ASP A 1091 -24.53 -8.55 -14.05
N MET A 1092 -23.86 -9.29 -14.95
CA MET A 1092 -22.44 -9.12 -15.27
C MET A 1092 -22.06 -9.80 -16.59
N HIS A 1093 -21.68 -9.01 -17.60
CA HIS A 1093 -21.39 -9.52 -18.95
C HIS A 1093 -19.94 -9.96 -19.19
N CYS A 1094 -18.99 -9.49 -18.37
CA CYS A 1094 -17.55 -9.71 -18.58
C CYS A 1094 -17.10 -9.45 -20.02
N LEU A 1095 -17.11 -8.18 -20.44
CA LEU A 1095 -16.82 -7.80 -21.83
C LEU A 1095 -15.41 -8.22 -22.27
N SER A 1096 -14.47 -8.40 -21.34
CA SER A 1096 -13.11 -8.85 -21.64
C SER A 1096 -13.00 -10.30 -22.10
N PHE A 1097 -14.01 -11.15 -21.86
CA PHE A 1097 -13.95 -12.59 -22.11
C PHE A 1097 -13.55 -12.96 -23.55
N PRO A 1098 -14.26 -12.52 -24.61
CA PRO A 1098 -13.89 -12.85 -25.98
C PRO A 1098 -12.53 -12.26 -26.39
N TRP A 1099 -12.17 -11.10 -25.83
CA TRP A 1099 -10.91 -10.43 -26.13
C TRP A 1099 -9.67 -11.12 -25.54
N VAL A 1100 -9.84 -12.18 -24.74
CA VAL A 1100 -8.74 -13.09 -24.35
C VAL A 1100 -8.09 -13.74 -25.58
N VAL A 1101 -8.89 -14.04 -26.61
CA VAL A 1101 -8.45 -14.55 -27.92
C VAL A 1101 -8.56 -13.48 -29.01
N GLY A 1102 -8.41 -12.22 -28.62
CA GLY A 1102 -8.60 -11.07 -29.50
C GLY A 1102 -7.74 -11.10 -30.77
N ASP A 1103 -6.57 -11.73 -30.76
CA ASP A 1103 -5.74 -11.91 -31.96
C ASP A 1103 -6.48 -12.67 -33.08
N ILE A 1104 -7.29 -13.67 -32.73
CA ILE A 1104 -8.09 -14.45 -33.68
C ILE A 1104 -9.29 -13.62 -34.16
N LEU A 1105 -9.96 -12.91 -33.25
CA LEU A 1105 -11.08 -12.03 -33.59
C LEU A 1105 -10.67 -10.93 -34.58
N LEU A 1106 -9.52 -10.30 -34.35
CA LEU A 1106 -8.98 -9.29 -35.24
C LEU A 1106 -8.61 -9.88 -36.62
N SER A 1107 -8.09 -11.12 -36.67
CA SER A 1107 -7.84 -11.84 -37.92
C SER A 1107 -9.13 -12.08 -38.73
N ILE A 1108 -10.21 -12.51 -38.06
CA ILE A 1108 -11.53 -12.71 -38.70
C ILE A 1108 -12.00 -11.40 -39.33
N LYS A 1109 -11.92 -10.29 -38.58
CA LYS A 1109 -12.33 -8.97 -39.08
C LYS A 1109 -11.49 -8.54 -40.29
N SER A 1110 -10.17 -8.69 -40.24
CA SER A 1110 -9.28 -8.37 -41.35
C SER A 1110 -9.60 -9.18 -42.61
N ALA A 1111 -9.93 -10.47 -42.49
CA ALA A 1111 -10.28 -11.31 -43.63
C ALA A 1111 -11.59 -10.84 -44.31
N LYS A 1112 -12.56 -10.35 -43.55
CA LYS A 1112 -13.81 -9.78 -44.10
C LYS A 1112 -13.62 -8.41 -44.74
N ILE A 1113 -12.76 -7.56 -44.19
CA ILE A 1113 -12.42 -6.26 -44.79
C ILE A 1113 -11.68 -6.43 -46.13
N GLN A 1114 -11.00 -7.56 -46.35
CA GLN A 1114 -10.34 -7.87 -47.63
C GLN A 1114 -11.27 -8.52 -48.68
N THR A 1115 -12.43 -9.03 -48.25
CA THR A 1115 -13.41 -9.69 -49.11
C THR A 1115 -14.62 -8.81 -49.46
N ASN A 1116 -14.83 -7.73 -48.71
CA ASN A 1116 -15.72 -6.61 -49.03
C ASN A 1116 -14.95 -5.47 -49.70
#